data_AF-A0A7V1EJ73-F1
#
_entry.id   AF-A0A7V1EJ73-F1
#
_cell.length_a   1.000
_cell.length_b   1.000
_cell.length_c   1.000
_cell.angle_alpha   90.00
_cell.angle_beta   90.00
_cell.angle_gamma   90.00
#
_symmetry.space_group_name_H-M   'P 1'
#
loop_
_entity.id
_entity.type
_entity.pdbx_description
1 polymer ?
#
loop_
_entity_poly.entity_id
_entity_poly.type
_entity_poly.pdbx_seq_one_letter_code
_entity_poly.pdbx_strand_id
1 'polypeptide(L)'
;MVKSSKPNRFISTFVPRKDIKVRQAPQYMGILATTVLCVVFLLSPTVSAVDPFATGPYPTGWYDALAVWEDVPNIYFLGGNTTLALWGYSSEYSRDRYLDEAAAGGMRVIMGFDDAFINAYSPVDVAGILDYVNTYKDHPAVAGWYTADEPWYGPRTPLSTMQLAYDTIKSVDDKPVFITFTEYALNPVEAGGNIIAVDWKNAYDQFLLDVYPTRTGEPEFSRLENEGRGKDFKNDMIRAQQASIAADRPWWAILSGWGNNTDAGETGGYRLPTYNESRFATYWALSENPVGILHFAFYRTGRGQASAQPGEPYPYDGGQWLVDVWEPQTAELNTLGPALLNGKIAGAVSDDATDIRTDVYYDPDTGKYYMVTLNSTTGSETPTFTVNLADPPGEKIISATPLFEGAEPEIPIIGDQFSDAFSQYEVHVYELTTMLLGDANGSDTVSADDYGSVQANFGDTGVPGLPGDANGTGAVSADDYGSVQLYFGATRAMGGAPVPEPATLALLGAGGLMLIRRRKRMRKVLISLMVLSLIPALAGAGASNPEGFEGYALTTVWDPTVIGEGWIRYGEDDPLIPGRDPEPASTNTVNIAVGSEPANTTQVLKLDSTGNGENLSALWYQSIADADAGPVTTTTFQFMPIIGHGNTEYRMSISRGTGFSGAYSWSVLIGRGGANWWPNEALHLSTYDYNEVEYPGPGFVAYHREDIPGGDFEVTSSAADNIWYTLEIEEDNGAYDYAAWVADSVNNHGSSSRARLKIADGEWNAWTGWLLHEDEDNGLSYTKYASSFSNGRIGTYTNGRTEYDNFSMVWGSPVPEPATLGLLCIGGAAMLRRKKRR
;
A
#
# COMPACT_ATOMS: atom_id res chain seq x y z
N MET A 1 53.62 -51.42 30.04
CA MET A 1 54.73 -51.70 29.09
C MET A 1 54.64 -50.67 27.96
N VAL A 2 55.58 -49.70 27.93
CA VAL A 2 56.59 -49.48 26.85
C VAL A 2 55.98 -48.76 25.62
N LYS A 3 56.43 -47.62 25.05
CA LYS A 3 57.52 -46.61 25.20
C LYS A 3 57.11 -45.43 24.27
N SER A 4 57.16 -44.15 24.63
CA SER A 4 58.29 -43.19 24.54
C SER A 4 59.11 -43.24 23.22
N SER A 5 59.04 -42.18 22.40
CA SER A 5 60.17 -41.77 21.55
C SER A 5 60.26 -40.24 21.38
N LYS A 6 61.51 -39.74 21.43
CA LYS A 6 61.97 -38.34 21.51
C LYS A 6 62.14 -37.70 20.12
N PRO A 7 62.26 -36.36 20.01
CA PRO A 7 62.57 -35.68 18.76
C PRO A 7 64.08 -35.63 18.47
N ASN A 8 64.44 -35.76 17.18
CA ASN A 8 65.81 -35.67 16.67
C ASN A 8 66.22 -34.21 16.39
N ARG A 9 67.38 -33.82 16.95
CA ARG A 9 68.16 -32.64 16.58
C ARG A 9 68.71 -32.82 15.15
N PHE A 10 68.49 -31.84 14.28
CA PHE A 10 69.28 -31.65 13.07
C PHE A 10 70.31 -30.54 13.28
N ILE A 11 71.56 -30.90 12.97
CA ILE A 11 72.77 -30.09 12.99
C ILE A 11 72.77 -29.23 11.71
N SER A 12 72.88 -27.91 11.84
CA SER A 12 73.13 -27.01 10.71
C SER A 12 74.64 -26.82 10.52
N THR A 13 75.14 -27.35 9.40
CA THR A 13 76.47 -27.04 8.85
C THR A 13 76.45 -25.63 8.25
N PHE A 14 77.30 -24.76 8.79
CA PHE A 14 77.62 -23.44 8.24
C PHE A 14 78.38 -23.60 6.90
N VAL A 15 77.82 -23.03 5.83
CA VAL A 15 78.53 -22.78 4.56
C VAL A 15 78.61 -21.27 4.38
N PRO A 16 79.79 -20.65 4.20
CA PRO A 16 79.89 -19.21 3.98
C PRO A 16 79.43 -18.87 2.57
N ARG A 17 78.31 -18.14 2.46
CA ARG A 17 77.85 -17.56 1.19
C ARG A 17 78.63 -16.29 0.88
N LYS A 18 79.23 -16.28 -0.31
CA LYS A 18 79.82 -15.14 -1.01
C LYS A 18 78.88 -13.93 -1.00
N ASP A 19 79.45 -12.77 -0.70
CA ASP A 19 78.84 -11.44 -0.86
C ASP A 19 78.39 -11.21 -2.31
N ILE A 20 77.09 -11.31 -2.55
CA ILE A 20 76.45 -10.78 -3.76
C ILE A 20 75.88 -9.42 -3.38
N LYS A 21 76.52 -8.34 -3.86
CA LYS A 21 75.97 -6.98 -3.83
C LYS A 21 74.73 -6.93 -4.74
N VAL A 22 73.57 -7.28 -4.19
CA VAL A 22 72.28 -7.01 -4.84
C VAL A 22 72.05 -5.50 -4.77
N ARG A 23 72.04 -4.84 -5.93
CA ARG A 23 71.63 -3.44 -6.06
C ARG A 23 70.21 -3.33 -5.51
N GLN A 24 70.03 -2.56 -4.44
CA GLN A 24 68.72 -2.20 -3.92
C GLN A 24 67.97 -1.42 -5.01
N ALA A 25 67.02 -2.08 -5.67
CA ALA A 25 65.96 -1.37 -6.37
C ALA A 25 65.09 -0.66 -5.31
N PRO A 26 64.59 0.55 -5.58
CA PRO A 26 63.93 1.38 -4.58
C PRO A 26 62.65 0.70 -4.09
N GLN A 27 62.63 0.30 -2.82
CA GLN A 27 61.50 -0.31 -2.11
C GLN A 27 60.21 0.54 -2.14
N TYR A 28 60.35 1.84 -2.47
CA TYR A 28 59.24 2.78 -2.59
C TYR A 28 58.27 2.50 -3.75
N MET A 29 58.73 1.87 -4.84
CA MET A 29 57.83 1.53 -5.97
C MET A 29 56.87 0.38 -5.63
N GLY A 30 57.29 -0.56 -4.77
CA GLY A 30 56.45 -1.66 -4.33
C GLY A 30 55.33 -1.18 -3.40
N ILE A 31 55.66 -0.34 -2.43
CA ILE A 31 54.68 0.22 -1.48
C ILE A 31 53.67 1.10 -2.23
N LEU A 32 54.12 1.96 -3.16
CA LEU A 32 53.21 2.81 -3.92
C LEU A 32 52.28 1.98 -4.82
N ALA A 33 52.79 0.93 -5.48
CA ALA A 33 51.96 0.05 -6.31
C ALA A 33 50.94 -0.74 -5.48
N THR A 34 51.32 -1.24 -4.29
CA THR A 34 50.40 -1.95 -3.40
C THR A 34 49.35 -1.01 -2.81
N THR A 35 49.72 0.21 -2.38
CA THR A 35 48.75 1.19 -1.89
C THR A 35 47.81 1.65 -3.00
N VAL A 36 48.31 1.87 -4.22
CA VAL A 36 47.45 2.21 -5.37
C VAL A 36 46.55 1.03 -5.74
N LEU A 37 47.02 -0.22 -5.70
CA LEU A 37 46.17 -1.40 -5.92
C LEU A 37 45.12 -1.59 -4.82
N CYS A 38 45.46 -1.38 -3.54
CA CYS A 38 44.49 -1.44 -2.45
C CYS A 38 43.47 -0.30 -2.55
N VAL A 39 43.90 0.92 -2.87
CA VAL A 39 42.98 2.06 -3.07
C VAL A 39 42.14 1.85 -4.33
N VAL A 40 42.67 1.29 -5.41
CA VAL A 40 41.90 0.94 -6.61
C VAL A 40 40.96 -0.24 -6.35
N PHE A 41 41.29 -1.23 -5.52
CA PHE A 41 40.33 -2.29 -5.16
C PHE A 41 39.28 -1.83 -4.15
N LEU A 42 39.59 -0.88 -3.28
CA LEU A 42 38.66 -0.28 -2.32
C LEU A 42 37.79 0.82 -2.93
N LEU A 43 38.23 1.44 -4.05
CA LEU A 43 37.51 2.50 -4.76
C LEU A 43 37.06 2.10 -6.17
N SER A 44 37.48 0.95 -6.69
CA SER A 44 36.80 0.36 -7.83
C SER A 44 35.40 0.05 -7.31
N PRO A 45 34.36 0.70 -7.85
CA PRO A 45 33.03 0.17 -7.63
C PRO A 45 33.12 -1.27 -8.11
N THR A 46 33.04 -2.22 -7.19
CA THR A 46 32.43 -3.48 -7.55
C THR A 46 31.18 -3.05 -8.28
N VAL A 47 31.08 -3.38 -9.56
CA VAL A 47 29.87 -3.14 -10.34
C VAL A 47 28.85 -4.13 -9.77
N SER A 48 28.45 -3.89 -8.52
CA SER A 48 27.20 -4.37 -8.00
C SER A 48 26.20 -3.75 -8.95
N ALA A 49 25.44 -4.60 -9.65
CA ALA A 49 24.30 -4.15 -10.39
C ALA A 49 23.54 -3.16 -9.50
N VAL A 50 23.13 -2.02 -10.05
CA VAL A 50 22.32 -1.05 -9.31
C VAL A 50 21.10 -1.81 -8.85
N ASP A 51 21.01 -2.05 -7.54
CA ASP A 51 19.86 -2.74 -6.97
C ASP A 51 18.69 -1.75 -7.07
N PRO A 52 17.68 -2.01 -7.92
CA PRO A 52 16.55 -1.10 -8.09
C PRO A 52 15.71 -0.98 -6.81
N PHE A 53 15.98 -1.83 -5.82
CA PHE A 53 15.36 -1.82 -4.52
C PHE A 53 16.18 -1.07 -3.45
N ALA A 54 17.41 -0.61 -3.78
CA ALA A 54 18.26 0.16 -2.85
C ALA A 54 17.73 1.57 -2.56
N THR A 55 16.71 2.03 -3.28
CA THR A 55 16.04 3.32 -3.06
C THR A 55 14.53 3.13 -3.04
N GLY A 56 13.82 3.96 -2.29
CA GLY A 56 12.36 3.90 -2.16
C GLY A 56 11.93 3.16 -0.88
N PRO A 57 10.73 2.58 -0.83
CA PRO A 57 10.30 1.78 0.31
C PRO A 57 10.95 0.39 0.30
N TYR A 58 11.10 -0.21 1.49
CA TYR A 58 11.57 -1.59 1.62
C TYR A 58 10.65 -2.54 0.83
N PRO A 59 11.18 -3.47 0.01
CA PRO A 59 10.34 -4.28 -0.86
C PRO A 59 9.47 -5.26 -0.07
N THR A 60 8.17 -5.03 -0.14
CA THR A 60 7.14 -5.82 0.55
C THR A 60 6.02 -6.09 -0.44
N GLY A 61 5.72 -7.37 -0.67
CA GLY A 61 4.90 -7.73 -1.83
C GLY A 61 4.33 -9.13 -1.86
N TRP A 62 3.91 -9.53 -3.05
CA TRP A 62 3.27 -10.82 -3.32
C TRP A 62 3.85 -11.52 -4.54
N TYR A 63 3.71 -12.84 -4.56
CA TYR A 63 3.56 -13.59 -5.79
C TYR A 63 2.18 -13.35 -6.38
N ASP A 64 2.15 -13.07 -7.68
CA ASP A 64 0.91 -12.84 -8.42
C ASP A 64 1.00 -13.44 -9.84
N ALA A 65 0.02 -13.16 -10.71
CA ALA A 65 0.02 -13.63 -12.09
C ALA A 65 -0.24 -12.48 -13.08
N LEU A 66 0.58 -12.40 -14.13
CA LEU A 66 0.46 -11.40 -15.20
C LEU A 66 -0.85 -11.46 -16.00
N ALA A 67 -1.63 -12.51 -15.85
CA ALA A 67 -2.96 -12.64 -16.44
C ALA A 67 -4.04 -11.87 -15.63
N VAL A 68 -3.68 -11.36 -14.46
CA VAL A 68 -4.60 -11.02 -13.37
C VAL A 68 -4.35 -9.58 -12.90
N TRP A 69 -4.37 -8.64 -13.84
CA TRP A 69 -4.03 -7.24 -13.59
C TRP A 69 -4.98 -6.52 -12.62
N GLU A 70 -6.18 -7.05 -12.39
CA GLU A 70 -7.13 -6.49 -11.41
C GLU A 70 -6.67 -6.67 -9.95
N ASP A 71 -5.69 -7.53 -9.71
CA ASP A 71 -5.14 -7.77 -8.38
C ASP A 71 -4.14 -6.67 -7.97
N VAL A 72 -3.52 -5.99 -8.93
CA VAL A 72 -2.50 -4.95 -8.69
C VAL A 72 -3.03 -3.80 -7.83
N PRO A 73 -4.21 -3.20 -8.12
CA PRO A 73 -4.81 -2.22 -7.22
C PRO A 73 -4.95 -2.69 -5.79
N ASN A 74 -5.46 -3.91 -5.60
CA ASN A 74 -5.69 -4.45 -4.27
C ASN A 74 -4.37 -4.63 -3.50
N ILE A 75 -3.30 -5.08 -4.17
CA ILE A 75 -1.99 -5.25 -3.52
C ILE A 75 -1.46 -3.92 -2.99
N TYR A 76 -1.48 -2.83 -3.77
CA TYR A 76 -0.95 -1.56 -3.27
C TYR A 76 -1.87 -0.85 -2.30
N PHE A 77 -3.20 -0.99 -2.42
CA PHE A 77 -4.12 -0.45 -1.41
C PHE A 77 -3.93 -1.11 -0.05
N LEU A 78 -3.55 -2.40 -0.03
CA LEU A 78 -3.16 -3.12 1.18
C LEU A 78 -1.69 -2.88 1.60
N GLY A 79 -1.05 -1.82 1.09
CA GLY A 79 0.30 -1.39 1.46
C GLY A 79 1.45 -2.16 0.81
N GLY A 80 1.18 -3.07 -0.13
CA GLY A 80 2.22 -3.72 -0.93
C GLY A 80 2.86 -2.76 -1.93
N ASN A 81 4.17 -2.88 -2.18
CA ASN A 81 4.90 -2.01 -3.11
C ASN A 81 5.69 -2.78 -4.18
N THR A 82 5.64 -4.12 -4.12
CA THR A 82 6.36 -5.00 -5.04
C THR A 82 5.49 -6.21 -5.38
N THR A 83 5.65 -6.76 -6.59
CA THR A 83 5.04 -8.03 -6.99
C THR A 83 6.02 -8.84 -7.82
N LEU A 84 6.02 -10.16 -7.63
CA LEU A 84 6.62 -11.11 -8.54
C LEU A 84 5.48 -11.76 -9.34
N ALA A 85 5.35 -11.33 -10.59
CA ALA A 85 4.22 -11.69 -11.41
C ALA A 85 4.59 -12.86 -12.34
N LEU A 86 4.03 -14.03 -12.08
CA LEU A 86 4.21 -15.23 -12.89
C LEU A 86 3.58 -15.04 -14.28
N TRP A 87 4.19 -15.66 -15.29
CA TRP A 87 3.68 -15.58 -16.67
C TRP A 87 2.26 -16.13 -16.82
N GLY A 88 1.99 -17.31 -16.27
CA GLY A 88 0.66 -17.95 -16.29
C GLY A 88 0.09 -18.10 -17.71
N TYR A 89 -1.21 -17.81 -17.88
CA TYR A 89 -1.86 -17.76 -19.20
C TYR A 89 -1.97 -16.31 -19.72
N SER A 90 -0.99 -15.45 -19.43
CA SER A 90 -1.06 -14.03 -19.77
C SER A 90 -1.02 -13.80 -21.29
N SER A 91 -1.83 -12.85 -21.75
CA SER A 91 -1.71 -12.29 -23.10
C SER A 91 -0.82 -11.06 -23.08
N GLU A 92 -0.41 -10.58 -24.25
CA GLU A 92 0.30 -9.29 -24.36
C GLU A 92 -0.51 -8.15 -23.72
N TYR A 93 -1.81 -8.08 -24.04
CA TYR A 93 -2.73 -7.12 -23.45
C TYR A 93 -2.76 -7.19 -21.91
N SER A 94 -2.87 -8.39 -21.32
CA SER A 94 -2.94 -8.50 -19.85
C SER A 94 -1.63 -8.10 -19.18
N ARG A 95 -0.48 -8.38 -19.82
CA ARG A 95 0.84 -7.94 -19.32
C ARG A 95 0.98 -6.42 -19.36
N ASP A 96 0.60 -5.79 -20.46
CA ASP A 96 0.66 -4.33 -20.61
C ASP A 96 -0.23 -3.67 -19.55
N ARG A 97 -1.47 -4.15 -19.39
CA ARG A 97 -2.40 -3.66 -18.35
C ARG A 97 -1.84 -3.88 -16.95
N TYR A 98 -1.27 -5.05 -16.65
CA TYR A 98 -0.67 -5.33 -15.34
C TYR A 98 0.43 -4.32 -15.00
N LEU A 99 1.31 -4.05 -15.96
CA LEU A 99 2.41 -3.11 -15.81
C LEU A 99 1.93 -1.66 -15.70
N ASP A 100 0.94 -1.26 -16.49
CA ASP A 100 0.33 0.09 -16.44
C ASP A 100 -0.31 0.35 -15.07
N GLU A 101 -1.10 -0.58 -14.54
CA GLU A 101 -1.70 -0.46 -13.21
C GLU A 101 -0.64 -0.43 -12.11
N ALA A 102 0.43 -1.24 -12.26
CA ALA A 102 1.54 -1.25 -11.31
C ALA A 102 2.28 0.09 -11.32
N ALA A 103 2.54 0.67 -12.49
CA ALA A 103 3.15 1.98 -12.62
C ALA A 103 2.26 3.08 -12.02
N ALA A 104 0.94 3.01 -12.23
CA ALA A 104 -0.02 3.94 -11.66
C ALA A 104 -0.01 3.90 -10.12
N GLY A 105 0.15 2.71 -9.52
CA GLY A 105 0.29 2.51 -8.08
C GLY A 105 1.71 2.70 -7.53
N GLY A 106 2.69 3.05 -8.36
CA GLY A 106 4.10 3.14 -7.94
C GLY A 106 4.72 1.79 -7.52
N MET A 107 4.12 0.68 -7.93
CA MET A 107 4.59 -0.66 -7.64
C MET A 107 5.75 -1.08 -8.55
N ARG A 108 6.61 -1.94 -8.00
CA ARG A 108 7.73 -2.58 -8.71
C ARG A 108 7.35 -4.02 -9.07
N VAL A 109 7.56 -4.40 -10.33
CA VAL A 109 7.21 -5.72 -10.88
C VAL A 109 8.47 -6.50 -11.24
N ILE A 110 8.62 -7.68 -10.66
CA ILE A 110 9.58 -8.70 -11.08
C ILE A 110 8.86 -9.61 -12.09
N MET A 111 9.22 -9.50 -13.36
CA MET A 111 8.52 -10.12 -14.49
C MET A 111 8.92 -11.59 -14.68
N GLY A 112 7.97 -12.52 -14.53
CA GLY A 112 8.16 -13.94 -14.84
C GLY A 112 8.25 -14.23 -16.34
N PHE A 113 8.99 -15.29 -16.68
CA PHE A 113 9.06 -15.85 -18.04
C PHE A 113 8.08 -17.03 -18.22
N ASP A 114 7.68 -17.29 -19.46
CA ASP A 114 6.97 -18.51 -19.85
C ASP A 114 7.91 -19.73 -19.68
N ASP A 115 7.40 -20.82 -19.12
CA ASP A 115 8.13 -22.11 -19.05
C ASP A 115 8.55 -22.60 -20.45
N ALA A 116 7.85 -22.22 -21.51
CA ALA A 116 8.24 -22.51 -22.89
C ALA A 116 9.61 -21.91 -23.26
N PHE A 117 10.01 -20.79 -22.66
CA PHE A 117 11.30 -20.16 -22.90
C PHE A 117 12.44 -20.84 -22.13
N ILE A 118 12.15 -21.29 -20.90
CA ILE A 118 13.14 -21.84 -19.96
C ILE A 118 12.58 -23.10 -19.31
N ASN A 119 12.93 -24.28 -19.82
CA ASN A 119 12.56 -25.56 -19.19
C ASN A 119 13.64 -26.64 -19.37
N ALA A 120 13.47 -27.77 -18.66
CA ALA A 120 14.44 -28.86 -18.68
C ALA A 120 14.40 -29.72 -19.97
N TYR A 121 13.34 -29.62 -20.76
CA TYR A 121 13.05 -30.56 -21.85
C TYR A 121 13.32 -30.00 -23.25
N SER A 122 13.44 -28.69 -23.36
CA SER A 122 13.67 -27.97 -24.62
C SER A 122 14.93 -27.11 -24.53
N PRO A 123 15.59 -26.83 -25.66
CA PRO A 123 16.61 -25.78 -25.71
C PRO A 123 16.03 -24.44 -25.25
N VAL A 124 16.85 -23.62 -24.58
CA VAL A 124 16.47 -22.24 -24.21
C VAL A 124 16.03 -21.47 -25.45
N ASP A 125 14.85 -20.87 -25.42
CA ASP A 125 14.39 -19.98 -26.48
C ASP A 125 15.05 -18.60 -26.35
N VAL A 126 16.30 -18.52 -26.80
CA VAL A 126 17.09 -17.28 -26.77
C VAL A 126 16.38 -16.14 -27.51
N ALA A 127 15.68 -16.44 -28.61
CA ALA A 127 14.99 -15.42 -29.38
C ALA A 127 13.75 -14.89 -28.63
N GLY A 128 12.95 -15.79 -28.04
CA GLY A 128 11.80 -15.41 -27.20
C GLY A 128 12.19 -14.60 -25.98
N ILE A 129 13.28 -14.98 -25.28
CA ILE A 129 13.81 -14.21 -24.14
C ILE A 129 14.22 -12.80 -24.58
N LEU A 130 14.99 -12.67 -25.67
CA LEU A 130 15.44 -11.37 -26.17
C LEU A 130 14.26 -10.48 -26.58
N ASP A 131 13.27 -11.04 -27.26
CA ASP A 131 12.06 -10.31 -27.66
C ASP A 131 11.29 -9.82 -26.44
N TYR A 132 11.00 -10.71 -25.49
CA TYR A 132 10.28 -10.37 -24.27
C TYR A 132 10.97 -9.28 -23.44
N VAL A 133 12.29 -9.41 -23.20
CA VAL A 133 13.04 -8.42 -22.43
C VAL A 133 13.08 -7.07 -23.16
N ASN A 134 13.33 -7.05 -24.47
CA ASN A 134 13.36 -5.78 -25.21
C ASN A 134 12.00 -5.08 -25.27
N THR A 135 10.91 -5.85 -25.24
CA THR A 135 9.55 -5.30 -25.20
C THR A 135 9.27 -4.57 -23.88
N TYR A 136 9.67 -5.14 -22.75
CA TYR A 136 9.23 -4.66 -21.42
C TYR A 136 10.28 -3.94 -20.59
N LYS A 137 11.58 -4.05 -20.91
CA LYS A 137 12.65 -3.51 -20.05
C LYS A 137 12.58 -2.01 -19.79
N ASP A 138 11.97 -1.23 -20.68
CA ASP A 138 11.89 0.22 -20.52
C ASP A 138 10.60 0.67 -19.82
N HIS A 139 9.72 -0.26 -19.45
CA HIS A 139 8.49 0.04 -18.72
C HIS A 139 8.82 0.46 -17.27
N PRO A 140 8.27 1.57 -16.75
CA PRO A 140 8.65 2.12 -15.44
C PRO A 140 8.40 1.20 -14.25
N ALA A 141 7.39 0.33 -14.33
CA ALA A 141 7.11 -0.65 -13.28
C ALA A 141 8.07 -1.85 -13.27
N VAL A 142 8.80 -2.14 -14.36
CA VAL A 142 9.65 -3.34 -14.44
C VAL A 142 10.93 -3.14 -13.63
N ALA A 143 11.04 -3.86 -12.52
CA ALA A 143 12.17 -3.80 -11.60
C ALA A 143 13.14 -4.99 -11.74
N GLY A 144 12.71 -6.11 -12.33
CA GLY A 144 13.57 -7.28 -12.49
C GLY A 144 12.92 -8.40 -13.29
N TRP A 145 13.66 -9.50 -13.40
CA TRP A 145 13.34 -10.64 -14.27
C TRP A 145 13.33 -11.94 -13.47
N TYR A 146 12.24 -12.68 -13.45
CA TYR A 146 12.11 -13.94 -12.73
C TYR A 146 12.19 -15.14 -13.67
N THR A 147 13.27 -15.91 -13.57
CA THR A 147 13.59 -16.95 -14.57
C THR A 147 12.89 -18.28 -14.35
N ALA A 148 12.85 -18.79 -13.11
CA ALA A 148 12.26 -20.09 -12.83
C ALA A 148 11.90 -20.25 -11.35
N ASP A 149 10.86 -21.05 -11.14
CA ASP A 149 10.43 -21.53 -9.83
C ASP A 149 10.98 -22.92 -9.56
N GLU A 150 11.70 -23.05 -8.45
CA GLU A 150 12.33 -24.29 -7.98
C GLU A 150 13.06 -25.18 -9.03
N PRO A 151 13.89 -24.64 -9.94
CA PRO A 151 14.33 -25.36 -11.14
C PRO A 151 15.13 -26.65 -10.89
N TRP A 152 15.76 -26.85 -9.73
CA TRP A 152 16.49 -28.09 -9.41
C TRP A 152 15.61 -29.21 -8.86
N TYR A 153 14.42 -28.89 -8.33
CA TYR A 153 13.58 -29.86 -7.64
C TYR A 153 12.66 -30.62 -8.62
N GLY A 154 11.94 -29.87 -9.47
CA GLY A 154 10.94 -30.40 -10.40
C GLY A 154 11.54 -31.12 -11.63
N PRO A 155 11.33 -30.62 -12.86
CA PRO A 155 11.86 -31.26 -14.08
C PRO A 155 13.41 -31.27 -14.15
N ARG A 156 14.07 -30.67 -13.14
CA ARG A 156 15.53 -30.58 -12.96
C ARG A 156 16.21 -29.83 -14.10
N THR A 157 15.78 -28.60 -14.31
CA THR A 157 16.36 -27.70 -15.32
C THR A 157 17.87 -27.57 -15.04
N PRO A 158 18.75 -27.93 -16.00
CA PRO A 158 20.18 -27.92 -15.77
C PRO A 158 20.71 -26.49 -15.49
N LEU A 159 21.74 -26.38 -14.64
CA LEU A 159 22.44 -25.10 -14.41
C LEU A 159 22.89 -24.43 -15.72
N SER A 160 23.34 -25.19 -16.71
CA SER A 160 23.74 -24.63 -18.02
C SER A 160 22.58 -23.96 -18.77
N THR A 161 21.35 -24.45 -18.59
CA THR A 161 20.14 -23.85 -19.16
C THR A 161 19.83 -22.54 -18.46
N MET A 162 19.86 -22.54 -17.12
CA MET A 162 19.64 -21.32 -16.33
C MET A 162 20.69 -20.26 -16.60
N GLN A 163 21.97 -20.65 -16.70
CA GLN A 163 23.07 -19.75 -17.05
C GLN A 163 22.87 -19.13 -18.44
N LEU A 164 22.44 -19.92 -19.43
CA LEU A 164 22.19 -19.40 -20.77
C LEU A 164 21.02 -18.41 -20.80
N ALA A 165 19.95 -18.65 -20.04
CA ALA A 165 18.84 -17.72 -19.89
C ALA A 165 19.31 -16.40 -19.23
N TYR A 166 20.05 -16.50 -18.11
CA TYR A 166 20.66 -15.36 -17.44
C TYR A 166 21.55 -14.54 -18.39
N ASP A 167 22.52 -15.18 -19.05
CA ASP A 167 23.45 -14.51 -19.97
C ASP A 167 22.69 -13.83 -21.13
N THR A 168 21.58 -14.43 -21.58
CA THR A 168 20.72 -13.86 -22.62
C THR A 168 20.02 -12.59 -22.14
N ILE A 169 19.42 -12.61 -20.95
CA ILE A 169 18.77 -11.43 -20.34
C ILE A 169 19.81 -10.30 -20.14
N LYS A 170 20.95 -10.63 -19.51
CA LYS A 170 22.03 -9.66 -19.25
C LYS A 170 22.68 -9.10 -20.50
N SER A 171 22.46 -9.71 -21.67
CA SER A 171 22.95 -9.17 -22.95
C SER A 171 22.18 -7.92 -23.43
N VAL A 172 20.99 -7.67 -22.89
CA VAL A 172 20.08 -6.59 -23.34
C VAL A 172 19.49 -5.71 -22.23
N ASP A 173 19.58 -6.12 -20.96
CA ASP A 173 19.14 -5.34 -19.80
C ASP A 173 20.02 -5.62 -18.57
N ASP A 174 20.28 -4.58 -17.76
CA ASP A 174 21.13 -4.64 -16.57
C ASP A 174 20.34 -4.89 -15.28
N LYS A 175 19.00 -4.90 -15.33
CA LYS A 175 18.14 -5.20 -14.18
C LYS A 175 18.42 -6.57 -13.55
N PRO A 176 18.15 -6.74 -12.25
CA PRO A 176 18.40 -7.98 -11.54
C PRO A 176 17.58 -9.15 -12.10
N VAL A 177 18.25 -10.30 -12.20
CA VAL A 177 17.64 -11.59 -12.51
C VAL A 177 17.46 -12.41 -11.24
N PHE A 178 16.25 -12.92 -11.05
CA PHE A 178 15.77 -13.66 -9.90
C PHE A 178 15.56 -15.15 -10.22
N ILE A 179 15.75 -15.96 -9.19
CA ILE A 179 15.48 -17.41 -9.18
C ILE A 179 14.96 -17.79 -7.79
N THR A 180 13.96 -18.66 -7.72
CA THR A 180 13.42 -19.12 -6.42
C THR A 180 14.02 -20.47 -6.05
N PHE A 181 14.41 -20.59 -4.78
CA PHE A 181 14.94 -21.79 -4.15
C PHE A 181 14.05 -22.24 -2.98
N THR A 182 13.82 -23.55 -2.82
CA THR A 182 13.20 -24.10 -1.60
C THR A 182 14.23 -24.32 -0.52
N GLU A 183 13.76 -24.67 0.68
CA GLU A 183 14.61 -25.05 1.81
C GLU A 183 15.66 -26.11 1.45
N TYR A 184 15.34 -27.02 0.52
CA TYR A 184 16.22 -28.12 0.12
C TYR A 184 17.46 -27.67 -0.64
N ALA A 185 17.33 -26.63 -1.45
CA ALA A 185 18.47 -26.08 -2.19
C ALA A 185 19.53 -25.52 -1.24
N LEU A 186 19.12 -25.15 -0.03
CA LEU A 186 19.97 -24.53 0.97
C LEU A 186 20.53 -25.52 1.99
N ASN A 187 19.93 -26.71 2.09
CA ASN A 187 20.38 -27.76 2.98
C ASN A 187 21.37 -28.71 2.27
N PRO A 188 22.68 -28.69 2.58
CA PRO A 188 23.66 -29.53 1.91
C PRO A 188 23.42 -31.03 2.12
N VAL A 189 22.76 -31.43 3.21
CA VAL A 189 22.43 -32.85 3.44
C VAL A 189 21.39 -33.34 2.44
N GLU A 190 20.40 -32.50 2.15
CA GLU A 190 19.29 -32.83 1.25
C GLU A 190 19.65 -32.59 -0.23
N ALA A 191 20.47 -31.58 -0.51
CA ALA A 191 20.99 -31.26 -1.83
C ALA A 191 22.15 -32.18 -2.30
N GLY A 192 22.52 -33.21 -1.53
CA GLY A 192 23.53 -34.20 -1.95
C GLY A 192 24.98 -33.74 -1.80
N GLY A 193 25.26 -32.80 -0.89
CA GLY A 193 26.60 -32.42 -0.43
C GLY A 193 26.98 -30.97 -0.68
N ASN A 194 26.26 -30.25 -1.53
CA ASN A 194 26.51 -28.84 -1.86
C ASN A 194 25.25 -27.98 -1.63
N ILE A 195 25.43 -26.67 -1.44
CA ILE A 195 24.34 -25.70 -1.41
C ILE A 195 24.07 -25.25 -2.84
N ILE A 196 22.90 -25.59 -3.39
CA ILE A 196 22.56 -25.39 -4.80
C ILE A 196 22.57 -23.90 -5.15
N ALA A 197 22.01 -23.04 -4.29
CA ALA A 197 22.04 -21.59 -4.51
C ALA A 197 23.49 -21.08 -4.71
N VAL A 198 24.43 -21.55 -3.89
CA VAL A 198 25.85 -21.18 -4.01
C VAL A 198 26.47 -21.71 -5.30
N ASP A 199 26.17 -22.96 -5.68
CA ASP A 199 26.65 -23.56 -6.93
C ASP A 199 26.08 -22.83 -8.17
N TRP A 200 24.91 -22.20 -8.04
CA TRP A 200 24.16 -21.57 -9.13
C TRP A 200 24.31 -20.04 -9.20
N LYS A 201 25.16 -19.44 -8.36
CA LYS A 201 25.34 -17.97 -8.23
C LYS A 201 25.67 -17.18 -9.50
N ASN A 202 26.05 -17.85 -10.58
CA ASN A 202 26.31 -17.22 -11.87
C ASN A 202 25.04 -17.11 -12.75
N ALA A 203 23.96 -17.81 -12.39
CA ALA A 203 22.70 -17.83 -13.13
C ALA A 203 21.64 -16.87 -12.58
N TYR A 204 22.00 -16.04 -11.59
CA TYR A 204 21.10 -15.06 -10.98
C TYR A 204 21.88 -13.91 -10.34
N ASP A 205 21.20 -12.77 -10.18
CA ASP A 205 21.70 -11.60 -9.43
C ASP A 205 21.18 -11.62 -7.98
N GLN A 206 19.94 -12.08 -7.78
CA GLN A 206 19.33 -12.27 -6.46
C GLN A 206 18.59 -13.61 -6.43
N PHE A 207 18.44 -14.22 -5.26
CA PHE A 207 17.61 -15.41 -5.13
C PHE A 207 16.49 -15.22 -4.12
N LEU A 208 15.41 -15.97 -4.28
CA LEU A 208 14.33 -16.02 -3.32
C LEU A 208 14.34 -17.37 -2.60
N LEU A 209 13.91 -17.38 -1.35
CA LEU A 209 13.71 -18.60 -0.57
C LEU A 209 12.23 -18.77 -0.25
N ASP A 210 11.62 -19.86 -0.73
CA ASP A 210 10.24 -20.20 -0.40
C ASP A 210 10.14 -21.23 0.72
N VAL A 211 9.51 -20.83 1.84
CA VAL A 211 9.31 -21.70 3.00
C VAL A 211 7.94 -21.47 3.59
N TYR A 212 7.16 -22.55 3.66
CA TYR A 212 5.76 -22.51 4.05
C TYR A 212 5.51 -23.37 5.30
N PRO A 213 5.60 -22.78 6.52
CA PRO A 213 5.51 -23.54 7.77
C PRO A 213 4.07 -23.92 8.18
N THR A 214 3.02 -23.42 7.50
CA THR A 214 1.64 -23.58 7.99
C THR A 214 0.88 -24.72 7.30
N ARG A 215 0.59 -25.81 8.04
CA ARG A 215 -0.14 -26.97 7.51
C ARG A 215 -1.52 -27.14 8.12
N THR A 216 -2.46 -27.62 7.30
CA THR A 216 -3.81 -28.00 7.74
C THR A 216 -3.76 -29.05 8.83
N GLY A 217 -4.58 -28.87 9.87
CA GLY A 217 -4.67 -29.80 11.00
C GLY A 217 -3.51 -29.71 12.01
N GLU A 218 -2.55 -28.82 11.79
CA GLU A 218 -1.44 -28.59 12.72
C GLU A 218 -1.66 -27.32 13.57
N PRO A 219 -1.29 -27.33 14.86
CA PRO A 219 -1.38 -26.16 15.72
C PRO A 219 -0.55 -24.97 15.22
N GLU A 220 -0.86 -23.79 15.74
CA GLU A 220 -0.07 -22.58 15.57
C GLU A 220 1.41 -22.82 15.97
N PHE A 221 2.35 -22.32 15.17
CA PHE A 221 3.81 -22.37 15.39
C PHE A 221 4.45 -23.77 15.44
N SER A 222 3.72 -24.81 15.07
CA SER A 222 4.18 -26.20 15.18
C SER A 222 5.35 -26.58 14.24
N ARG A 223 5.78 -25.69 13.35
CA ARG A 223 6.78 -25.93 12.29
C ARG A 223 7.90 -24.89 12.23
N LEU A 224 8.20 -24.26 13.36
CA LEU A 224 9.29 -23.28 13.41
C LEU A 224 10.68 -23.92 13.61
N GLU A 225 10.78 -25.01 14.39
CA GLU A 225 12.07 -25.59 14.84
C GLU A 225 12.13 -27.13 14.82
N ASN A 226 11.22 -27.78 14.09
CA ASN A 226 11.18 -29.22 13.98
C ASN A 226 12.07 -29.70 12.82
N GLU A 227 12.96 -30.66 13.06
CA GLU A 227 13.79 -31.22 11.99
C GLU A 227 12.94 -31.80 10.84
N GLY A 228 13.30 -31.45 9.61
CA GLY A 228 12.73 -32.00 8.37
C GLY A 228 11.98 -30.99 7.50
N ARG A 229 11.48 -31.47 6.35
CA ARG A 229 10.85 -30.65 5.29
C ARG A 229 9.83 -29.66 5.83
N GLY A 230 10.05 -28.38 5.56
CA GLY A 230 9.13 -27.28 5.86
C GLY A 230 8.67 -27.27 7.32
N LYS A 231 9.51 -27.78 8.23
CA LYS A 231 9.28 -27.86 9.67
C LYS A 231 10.33 -27.06 10.46
N ASP A 232 11.33 -26.52 9.77
CA ASP A 232 12.56 -25.96 10.30
C ASP A 232 12.76 -24.50 9.84
N PHE A 233 11.65 -23.75 9.77
CA PHE A 233 11.59 -22.41 9.17
C PHE A 233 12.71 -21.50 9.64
N LYS A 234 13.01 -21.53 10.95
CA LYS A 234 14.04 -20.65 11.52
C LYS A 234 15.43 -20.93 10.97
N ASN A 235 15.79 -22.21 10.91
CA ASN A 235 17.08 -22.63 10.35
C ASN A 235 17.10 -22.47 8.82
N ASP A 236 15.96 -22.54 8.13
CA ASP A 236 15.89 -22.23 6.71
C ASP A 236 16.27 -20.79 6.42
N MET A 237 15.77 -19.82 7.21
CA MET A 237 16.16 -18.41 7.07
C MET A 237 17.66 -18.21 7.36
N ILE A 238 18.21 -18.88 8.39
CA ILE A 238 19.66 -18.86 8.69
C ILE A 238 20.46 -19.44 7.51
N ARG A 239 20.01 -20.57 6.93
CA ARG A 239 20.65 -21.19 5.76
C ARG A 239 20.59 -20.25 4.55
N ALA A 240 19.50 -19.51 4.36
CA ALA A 240 19.37 -18.48 3.33
C ALA A 240 20.45 -17.42 3.45
N GLN A 241 20.60 -16.84 4.65
CA GLN A 241 21.62 -15.82 4.88
C GLN A 241 23.05 -16.37 4.71
N GLN A 242 23.32 -17.59 5.15
CA GLN A 242 24.60 -18.25 4.91
C GLN A 242 24.87 -18.47 3.42
N ALA A 243 23.86 -18.90 2.66
CA ALA A 243 23.96 -19.07 1.21
C ALA A 243 24.16 -17.73 0.50
N SER A 244 23.48 -16.67 0.95
CA SER A 244 23.67 -15.29 0.46
C SER A 244 25.11 -14.82 0.62
N ILE A 245 25.68 -14.95 1.83
CA ILE A 245 27.08 -14.60 2.10
C ILE A 245 28.04 -15.45 1.24
N ALA A 246 27.80 -16.76 1.13
CA ALA A 246 28.67 -17.67 0.38
C ALA A 246 28.59 -17.46 -1.14
N ALA A 247 27.41 -17.10 -1.65
CA ALA A 247 27.18 -16.77 -3.04
C ALA A 247 27.64 -15.34 -3.40
N ASP A 248 27.77 -14.45 -2.41
CA ASP A 248 27.94 -13.01 -2.61
C ASP A 248 26.77 -12.44 -3.43
N ARG A 249 25.54 -12.78 -3.00
CA ARG A 249 24.29 -12.43 -3.66
C ARG A 249 23.21 -12.12 -2.61
N PRO A 250 22.42 -11.04 -2.75
CA PRO A 250 21.30 -10.78 -1.84
C PRO A 250 20.20 -11.83 -2.00
N TRP A 251 19.32 -11.91 -1.01
CA TRP A 251 18.22 -12.87 -0.99
C TRP A 251 16.91 -12.27 -0.49
N TRP A 252 15.79 -12.89 -0.86
CA TRP A 252 14.44 -12.51 -0.46
C TRP A 252 13.74 -13.67 0.24
N ALA A 253 12.90 -13.37 1.24
CA ALA A 253 12.05 -14.39 1.85
C ALA A 253 10.68 -14.41 1.15
N ILE A 254 10.21 -15.60 0.79
CA ILE A 254 8.83 -15.85 0.35
C ILE A 254 8.13 -16.57 1.49
N LEU A 255 7.13 -15.91 2.06
CA LEU A 255 6.38 -16.34 3.22
C LEU A 255 5.01 -16.90 2.83
N SER A 256 4.43 -17.70 3.72
CA SER A 256 3.10 -18.29 3.52
C SER A 256 2.03 -17.20 3.59
N GLY A 257 1.24 -17.08 2.53
CA GLY A 257 0.04 -16.24 2.51
C GLY A 257 -1.13 -16.98 1.87
N TRP A 258 -1.13 -18.32 1.85
CA TRP A 258 -2.13 -19.14 1.17
C TRP A 258 -2.77 -20.19 2.10
N GLY A 259 -4.01 -20.58 1.77
CA GLY A 259 -4.76 -21.64 2.44
C GLY A 259 -5.09 -22.82 1.54
N ASN A 260 -5.77 -23.83 2.09
CA ASN A 260 -6.12 -25.05 1.37
C ASN A 260 -7.13 -24.70 0.26
N ASN A 261 -6.74 -24.93 -0.99
CA ASN A 261 -7.69 -24.99 -2.09
C ASN A 261 -8.13 -26.45 -2.21
N THR A 262 -9.43 -26.72 -2.03
CA THR A 262 -10.01 -28.07 -2.03
C THR A 262 -9.73 -28.86 -3.32
N ASP A 263 -9.31 -28.20 -4.39
CA ASP A 263 -9.02 -28.80 -5.70
C ASP A 263 -7.51 -28.93 -6.04
N ALA A 264 -6.60 -28.47 -5.18
CA ALA A 264 -5.20 -28.29 -5.57
C ALA A 264 -4.28 -29.40 -5.04
N GLY A 265 -3.68 -30.18 -5.96
CA GLY A 265 -2.75 -31.28 -5.69
C GLY A 265 -1.56 -30.93 -4.77
N GLU A 266 -0.40 -30.55 -5.32
CA GLU A 266 0.86 -30.37 -4.55
C GLU A 266 0.81 -29.23 -3.53
N THR A 267 -0.10 -28.27 -3.70
CA THR A 267 -0.34 -27.17 -2.75
C THR A 267 -1.47 -27.45 -1.77
N GLY A 268 -1.97 -28.70 -1.72
CA GLY A 268 -2.95 -29.13 -0.74
C GLY A 268 -2.34 -29.32 0.65
N GLY A 269 -3.15 -29.09 1.69
CA GLY A 269 -2.76 -29.33 3.09
C GLY A 269 -1.94 -28.22 3.74
N TYR A 270 -1.96 -27.01 3.16
CA TYR A 270 -1.53 -25.80 3.83
C TYR A 270 -2.74 -25.04 4.38
N ARG A 271 -2.53 -24.29 5.44
CA ARG A 271 -3.54 -23.37 5.98
C ARG A 271 -3.00 -21.94 5.97
N LEU A 272 -3.91 -20.98 5.99
CA LEU A 272 -3.54 -19.59 6.23
C LEU A 272 -2.85 -19.46 7.61
N PRO A 273 -1.75 -18.72 7.71
CA PRO A 273 -1.13 -18.42 9.00
C PRO A 273 -2.04 -17.52 9.82
N THR A 274 -1.95 -17.61 11.15
CA THR A 274 -2.51 -16.55 12.01
C THR A 274 -1.72 -15.24 11.83
N TYR A 275 -2.25 -14.13 12.35
CA TYR A 275 -1.50 -12.88 12.42
C TYR A 275 -0.16 -13.07 13.14
N ASN A 276 -0.14 -13.75 14.30
CA ASN A 276 1.08 -13.94 15.07
C ASN A 276 2.10 -14.85 14.34
N GLU A 277 1.66 -15.90 13.63
CA GLU A 277 2.55 -16.72 12.80
C GLU A 277 3.17 -15.93 11.66
N SER A 278 2.35 -15.17 10.93
CA SER A 278 2.84 -14.34 9.83
C SER A 278 3.83 -13.28 10.36
N ARG A 279 3.46 -12.60 11.45
CA ARG A 279 4.26 -11.56 12.08
C ARG A 279 5.61 -12.11 12.56
N PHE A 280 5.60 -13.22 13.31
CA PHE A 280 6.83 -13.89 13.73
C PHE A 280 7.68 -14.33 12.54
N ALA A 281 7.10 -14.96 11.53
CA ALA A 281 7.84 -15.42 10.34
C ALA A 281 8.51 -14.26 9.59
N THR A 282 7.79 -13.14 9.42
CA THR A 282 8.31 -11.93 8.78
C THR A 282 9.48 -11.34 9.55
N TYR A 283 9.34 -11.10 10.85
CA TYR A 283 10.42 -10.48 11.62
C TYR A 283 11.59 -11.44 11.84
N TRP A 284 11.34 -12.75 11.96
CA TRP A 284 12.42 -13.73 11.97
C TRP A 284 13.17 -13.75 10.64
N ALA A 285 12.47 -13.67 9.49
CA ALA A 285 13.11 -13.53 8.20
C ALA A 285 13.94 -12.24 8.14
N LEU A 286 13.37 -11.08 8.49
CA LEU A 286 14.08 -9.79 8.55
C LEU A 286 15.33 -9.87 9.41
N SER A 287 15.28 -10.62 10.52
CA SER A 287 16.41 -10.85 11.41
C SER A 287 17.60 -11.56 10.74
N GLU A 288 17.39 -12.18 9.58
CA GLU A 288 18.40 -12.80 8.73
C GLU A 288 18.82 -11.96 7.51
N ASN A 289 18.49 -10.65 7.49
CA ASN A 289 18.91 -9.68 6.44
C ASN A 289 18.49 -10.02 4.99
N PRO A 290 17.25 -10.45 4.72
CA PRO A 290 16.73 -10.41 3.37
C PRO A 290 16.68 -8.95 2.88
N VAL A 291 16.74 -8.75 1.57
CA VAL A 291 16.59 -7.41 0.96
C VAL A 291 15.15 -7.14 0.50
N GLY A 292 14.25 -8.11 0.68
CA GLY A 292 12.83 -7.98 0.42
C GLY A 292 12.02 -9.17 0.94
N ILE A 293 10.72 -8.93 1.13
CA ILE A 293 9.74 -9.92 1.61
C ILE A 293 8.60 -10.05 0.59
N LEU A 294 8.27 -11.27 0.20
CA LEU A 294 7.08 -11.59 -0.58
C LEU A 294 6.19 -12.58 0.18
N HIS A 295 4.88 -12.55 -0.09
CA HIS A 295 3.95 -13.60 0.31
C HIS A 295 3.48 -14.39 -0.91
N PHE A 296 3.30 -15.70 -0.77
CA PHE A 296 2.68 -16.52 -1.82
C PHE A 296 1.24 -16.87 -1.42
N ALA A 297 0.23 -16.67 -2.27
CA ALA A 297 0.21 -15.87 -3.50
C ALA A 297 -1.14 -15.17 -3.64
N PHE A 298 -1.13 -13.91 -4.09
CA PHE A 298 -2.27 -13.02 -4.04
C PHE A 298 -3.42 -13.52 -4.91
N TYR A 299 -3.14 -13.95 -6.14
CA TYR A 299 -4.14 -14.51 -7.07
C TYR A 299 -4.94 -15.71 -6.51
N ARG A 300 -4.43 -16.38 -5.47
CA ARG A 300 -5.15 -17.45 -4.76
C ARG A 300 -5.90 -16.89 -3.55
N THR A 301 -5.23 -16.04 -2.77
CA THR A 301 -5.72 -15.54 -1.49
C THR A 301 -6.79 -14.48 -1.67
N GLY A 302 -6.53 -13.44 -2.47
CA GLY A 302 -7.45 -12.33 -2.71
C GLY A 302 -8.70 -12.70 -3.52
N ARG A 303 -8.68 -13.83 -4.23
CA ARG A 303 -9.80 -14.30 -5.06
C ARG A 303 -10.67 -15.36 -4.37
N GLY A 304 -10.57 -15.48 -3.04
CA GLY A 304 -11.38 -16.41 -2.25
C GLY A 304 -11.10 -17.89 -2.50
N GLN A 305 -9.97 -18.23 -3.16
CA GLN A 305 -9.60 -19.63 -3.41
C GLN A 305 -8.91 -20.28 -2.20
N ALA A 306 -8.44 -19.46 -1.25
CA ALA A 306 -7.95 -19.91 0.04
C ALA A 306 -9.11 -19.96 1.04
N SER A 307 -9.65 -21.16 1.29
CA SER A 307 -10.67 -21.35 2.32
C SER A 307 -10.04 -21.93 3.59
N ALA A 308 -10.26 -21.29 4.73
CA ALA A 308 -9.95 -21.92 6.02
C ALA A 308 -10.82 -23.17 6.23
N GLN A 309 -10.22 -24.20 6.83
CA GLN A 309 -10.93 -25.40 7.23
C GLN A 309 -11.45 -25.27 8.67
N PRO A 310 -12.61 -25.89 9.00
CA PRO A 310 -13.10 -25.90 10.36
C PRO A 310 -12.06 -26.42 11.37
N GLY A 311 -11.76 -25.61 12.39
CA GLY A 311 -10.81 -25.96 13.44
C GLY A 311 -9.35 -25.62 13.13
N GLU A 312 -9.06 -24.99 11.99
CA GLU A 312 -7.74 -24.38 11.77
C GLU A 312 -7.53 -23.16 12.70
N PRO A 313 -6.28 -22.88 13.12
CA PRO A 313 -5.95 -21.71 13.94
C PRO A 313 -6.47 -20.37 13.39
N TYR A 314 -6.36 -20.15 12.08
CA TYR A 314 -7.01 -19.03 11.41
C TYR A 314 -8.32 -19.50 10.76
N PRO A 315 -9.49 -19.00 11.19
CA PRO A 315 -10.78 -19.60 10.84
C PRO A 315 -11.48 -18.97 9.62
N TYR A 316 -10.90 -17.95 8.99
CA TYR A 316 -11.53 -17.19 7.89
C TYR A 316 -10.85 -17.42 6.53
N ASP A 317 -11.50 -17.02 5.45
CA ASP A 317 -10.96 -17.17 4.09
C ASP A 317 -9.84 -16.17 3.77
N GLY A 318 -9.26 -16.31 2.58
CA GLY A 318 -8.16 -15.47 2.11
C GLY A 318 -8.51 -13.99 1.97
N GLY A 319 -9.76 -13.64 1.67
CA GLY A 319 -10.19 -12.25 1.56
C GLY A 319 -10.13 -11.57 2.92
N GLN A 320 -10.68 -12.20 3.95
CA GLN A 320 -10.59 -11.71 5.32
C GLN A 320 -9.15 -11.74 5.85
N TRP A 321 -8.35 -12.75 5.48
CA TRP A 321 -6.95 -12.84 5.89
C TRP A 321 -6.11 -11.66 5.42
N LEU A 322 -6.38 -11.14 4.21
CA LEU A 322 -5.68 -9.95 3.72
C LEU A 322 -5.89 -8.74 4.64
N VAL A 323 -7.09 -8.59 5.20
CA VAL A 323 -7.44 -7.49 6.12
C VAL A 323 -6.89 -7.77 7.53
N ASP A 324 -7.11 -8.97 8.05
CA ASP A 324 -6.75 -9.32 9.44
C ASP A 324 -5.25 -9.48 9.66
N VAL A 325 -4.52 -9.88 8.61
CA VAL A 325 -3.12 -10.30 8.74
C VAL A 325 -2.19 -9.45 7.88
N TRP A 326 -2.46 -9.35 6.58
CA TRP A 326 -1.53 -8.70 5.66
C TRP A 326 -1.49 -7.18 5.80
N GLU A 327 -2.65 -6.52 5.78
CA GLU A 327 -2.76 -5.06 5.90
C GLU A 327 -2.07 -4.49 7.15
N PRO A 328 -2.32 -4.98 8.38
CA PRO A 328 -1.59 -4.47 9.54
C PRO A 328 -0.09 -4.74 9.44
N GLN A 329 0.31 -5.92 8.95
CA GLN A 329 1.72 -6.27 8.81
C GLN A 329 2.46 -5.39 7.80
N THR A 330 1.85 -5.06 6.65
CA THR A 330 2.46 -4.14 5.69
C THR A 330 2.54 -2.72 6.23
N ALA A 331 1.57 -2.28 7.02
CA ALA A 331 1.64 -0.99 7.70
C ALA A 331 2.85 -0.91 8.65
N GLU A 332 3.13 -1.98 9.40
CA GLU A 332 4.35 -2.08 10.22
C GLU A 332 5.61 -1.98 9.36
N LEU A 333 5.71 -2.80 8.31
CA LEU A 333 6.88 -2.84 7.42
C LEU A 333 7.11 -1.51 6.68
N ASN A 334 6.04 -0.82 6.28
CA ASN A 334 6.13 0.48 5.63
C ASN A 334 6.60 1.56 6.61
N THR A 335 6.17 1.49 7.88
CA THR A 335 6.68 2.37 8.94
C THR A 335 8.18 2.19 9.16
N LEU A 336 8.65 0.94 9.13
CA LEU A 336 10.07 0.60 9.31
C LEU A 336 10.89 0.70 8.01
N GLY A 337 10.25 0.89 6.86
CA GLY A 337 10.83 0.68 5.53
C GLY A 337 12.16 1.41 5.30
N PRO A 338 12.25 2.73 5.54
CA PRO A 338 13.50 3.46 5.43
C PRO A 338 14.61 2.90 6.34
N ALA A 339 14.28 2.49 7.57
CA ALA A 339 15.24 1.90 8.50
C ALA A 339 15.70 0.50 8.04
N LEU A 340 14.79 -0.33 7.55
CA LEU A 340 15.10 -1.67 7.05
C LEU A 340 16.07 -1.63 5.86
N LEU A 341 15.93 -0.66 4.96
CA LEU A 341 16.84 -0.47 3.83
C LEU A 341 18.27 -0.10 4.23
N ASN A 342 18.45 0.52 5.39
CA ASN A 342 19.78 0.83 5.94
C ASN A 342 20.42 -0.36 6.66
N GLY A 343 19.67 -1.45 6.83
CA GLY A 343 20.11 -2.66 7.50
C GLY A 343 20.27 -2.49 9.00
N LYS A 344 20.73 -3.56 9.63
CA LYS A 344 20.88 -3.63 11.09
C LYS A 344 22.14 -2.94 11.60
N ILE A 345 22.03 -2.36 12.78
CA ILE A 345 23.17 -1.82 13.53
C ILE A 345 23.74 -2.93 14.41
N ALA A 346 24.87 -3.50 13.98
CA ALA A 346 25.50 -4.60 14.70
C ALA A 346 25.93 -4.19 16.12
N GLY A 347 25.52 -4.99 17.12
CA GLY A 347 25.88 -4.79 18.51
C GLY A 347 25.20 -3.58 19.19
N ALA A 348 24.17 -3.00 18.56
CA ALA A 348 23.40 -1.89 19.12
C ALA A 348 22.61 -2.25 20.39
N VAL A 349 22.35 -3.53 20.61
CA VAL A 349 21.61 -4.04 21.75
C VAL A 349 22.12 -5.43 22.09
N SER A 350 21.99 -5.79 23.37
CA SER A 350 22.16 -7.14 23.87
C SER A 350 21.08 -7.41 24.91
N ASP A 351 20.69 -8.66 25.07
CA ASP A 351 19.75 -9.10 26.10
C ASP A 351 20.37 -10.20 26.98
N ASP A 352 19.72 -10.51 28.10
CA ASP A 352 20.16 -11.52 29.06
C ASP A 352 19.48 -12.89 28.88
N ALA A 353 18.67 -13.07 27.84
CA ALA A 353 17.96 -14.30 27.53
C ALA A 353 18.61 -15.03 26.34
N THR A 354 18.55 -16.36 26.34
CA THR A 354 19.16 -17.15 25.24
C THR A 354 18.27 -17.27 24.02
N ASP A 355 16.97 -17.06 24.23
CA ASP A 355 15.91 -17.32 23.27
C ASP A 355 15.18 -16.04 22.88
N ILE A 356 15.75 -14.89 23.22
CA ILE A 356 15.32 -13.62 22.69
C ILE A 356 16.30 -13.25 21.59
N ARG A 357 15.75 -12.70 20.52
CA ARG A 357 16.54 -12.09 19.46
C ARG A 357 16.13 -10.64 19.34
N THR A 358 17.11 -9.77 19.23
CA THR A 358 16.86 -8.34 19.10
C THR A 358 17.75 -7.72 18.03
N ASP A 359 17.11 -6.96 17.15
CA ASP A 359 17.77 -6.20 16.10
C ASP A 359 17.42 -4.71 16.24
N VAL A 360 18.35 -3.84 15.85
CA VAL A 360 18.11 -2.38 15.81
C VAL A 360 18.36 -1.86 14.42
N TYR A 361 17.48 -0.98 13.97
CA TYR A 361 17.50 -0.32 12.68
C TYR A 361 17.50 1.20 12.89
N TYR A 362 18.11 1.95 11.96
CA TYR A 362 18.15 3.41 11.99
C TYR A 362 17.55 3.97 10.71
N ASP A 363 16.59 4.87 10.87
CA ASP A 363 16.03 5.65 9.79
C ASP A 363 16.80 6.97 9.64
N PRO A 364 17.60 7.14 8.58
CA PRO A 364 18.37 8.38 8.36
C PRO A 364 17.49 9.56 7.94
N ASP A 365 16.28 9.33 7.45
CA ASP A 365 15.37 10.39 7.00
C ASP A 365 14.69 11.05 8.20
N THR A 366 14.34 10.25 9.22
CA THR A 366 13.68 10.75 10.43
C THR A 366 14.62 10.90 11.64
N GLY A 367 15.79 10.26 11.61
CA GLY A 367 16.71 10.18 12.74
C GLY A 367 16.26 9.19 13.83
N LYS A 368 15.23 8.39 13.57
CA LYS A 368 14.66 7.44 14.53
C LYS A 368 15.42 6.12 14.57
N TYR A 369 15.37 5.48 15.72
CA TYR A 369 15.85 4.11 15.91
C TYR A 369 14.65 3.20 16.19
N TYR A 370 14.62 2.07 15.50
CA TYR A 370 13.61 1.04 15.71
C TYR A 370 14.29 -0.21 16.23
N MET A 371 13.79 -0.75 17.34
CA MET A 371 14.25 -2.01 17.88
C MET A 371 13.18 -3.07 17.69
N VAL A 372 13.53 -4.19 17.08
CA VAL A 372 12.64 -5.33 16.89
C VAL A 372 13.13 -6.45 17.78
N THR A 373 12.26 -6.95 18.66
CA THR A 373 12.56 -8.08 19.54
C THR A 373 11.58 -9.22 19.29
N LEU A 374 12.08 -10.45 19.27
CA LEU A 374 11.27 -11.65 19.12
C LEU A 374 11.62 -12.70 20.16
N ASN A 375 10.61 -13.33 20.75
CA ASN A 375 10.78 -14.52 21.57
C ASN A 375 10.79 -15.78 20.70
N SER A 376 11.88 -16.54 20.72
CA SER A 376 12.05 -17.73 19.90
C SER A 376 11.59 -19.02 20.60
N THR A 377 10.97 -18.98 21.79
CA THR A 377 10.51 -20.19 22.48
C THR A 377 9.00 -20.39 22.46
N THR A 378 8.59 -21.58 22.90
CA THR A 378 7.21 -21.90 23.30
C THR A 378 6.85 -21.39 24.71
N GLY A 379 7.76 -20.70 25.41
CA GLY A 379 7.57 -20.20 26.76
C GLY A 379 7.32 -18.68 26.78
N SER A 380 6.99 -18.17 27.96
CA SER A 380 7.05 -16.71 28.21
C SER A 380 8.41 -16.36 28.79
N GLU A 381 8.96 -15.23 28.35
CA GLU A 381 10.25 -14.70 28.81
C GLU A 381 10.09 -13.26 29.28
N THR A 382 11.01 -12.78 30.12
CA THR A 382 11.06 -11.36 30.53
C THR A 382 12.51 -10.89 30.51
N PRO A 383 13.09 -10.74 29.31
CA PRO A 383 14.48 -10.29 29.15
C PRO A 383 14.70 -8.88 29.69
N THR A 384 15.94 -8.62 30.07
CA THR A 384 16.48 -7.27 30.26
C THR A 384 17.39 -6.94 29.08
N PHE A 385 17.01 -5.90 28.33
CA PHE A 385 17.79 -5.36 27.23
C PHE A 385 18.80 -4.36 27.75
N THR A 386 19.99 -4.34 27.13
CA THR A 386 21.01 -3.32 27.28
C THR A 386 21.23 -2.66 25.92
N VAL A 387 20.85 -1.39 25.80
CA VAL A 387 20.98 -0.61 24.56
C VAL A 387 22.40 -0.05 24.48
N ASN A 388 23.22 -0.66 23.63
CA ASN A 388 24.63 -0.33 23.41
C ASN A 388 24.83 0.59 22.20
N LEU A 389 23.84 1.41 21.86
CA LEU A 389 24.00 2.42 20.82
C LEU A 389 24.96 3.49 21.32
N ALA A 390 25.96 3.82 20.50
CA ALA A 390 26.72 5.03 20.74
C ALA A 390 25.73 6.19 20.62
N ASP A 391 25.53 6.89 21.73
CA ASP A 391 24.78 8.14 21.79
C ASP A 391 25.13 8.99 20.56
N PRO A 392 24.13 9.39 19.73
CA PRO A 392 24.36 10.40 18.72
C PRO A 392 25.05 11.60 19.39
N PRO A 393 26.01 12.29 18.75
CA PRO A 393 26.74 13.35 19.41
C PRO A 393 25.83 14.40 20.05
N GLY A 394 25.71 14.36 21.38
CA GLY A 394 24.85 15.26 22.16
C GLY A 394 23.43 14.77 22.43
N GLU A 395 23.08 13.53 22.12
CA GLU A 395 21.79 12.93 22.46
C GLU A 395 21.98 11.68 23.34
N LYS A 396 20.93 11.24 24.03
CA LYS A 396 20.90 10.02 24.82
C LYS A 396 19.60 9.28 24.64
N ILE A 397 19.62 7.96 24.48
CA ILE A 397 18.38 7.16 24.44
C ILE A 397 17.80 7.03 25.84
N ILE A 398 16.52 7.37 26.01
CA ILE A 398 15.88 7.47 27.34
C ILE A 398 14.67 6.54 27.51
N SER A 399 14.08 6.04 26.44
CA SER A 399 12.92 5.15 26.51
C SER A 399 12.72 4.32 25.25
N ALA A 400 11.91 3.27 25.39
CA ALA A 400 11.43 2.41 24.31
C ALA A 400 9.90 2.43 24.31
N THR A 401 9.29 2.81 23.19
CA THR A 401 7.82 2.85 23.04
C THR A 401 7.38 1.72 22.11
N PRO A 402 6.60 0.73 22.58
CA PRO A 402 5.99 -0.27 21.70
C PRO A 402 5.07 0.43 20.68
N LEU A 403 5.18 0.05 19.40
CA LEU A 403 4.48 0.73 18.32
C LEU A 403 3.21 0.01 17.88
N PHE A 404 3.19 -1.32 17.95
CA PHE A 404 2.16 -2.14 17.30
C PHE A 404 1.48 -3.12 18.25
N GLU A 405 1.95 -3.20 19.50
CA GLU A 405 1.52 -4.12 20.53
C GLU A 405 0.28 -3.61 21.28
N GLY A 406 -0.44 -2.64 20.69
CA GLY A 406 -1.55 -1.91 21.33
C GLY A 406 -1.07 -0.66 22.06
N ALA A 407 -1.97 -0.06 22.85
CA ALA A 407 -1.67 1.13 23.64
C ALA A 407 -0.88 0.76 24.91
N GLU A 408 0.34 0.26 24.71
CA GLU A 408 1.28 -0.03 25.80
C GLU A 408 2.00 1.26 26.24
N PRO A 409 2.32 1.40 27.53
CA PRO A 409 3.02 2.57 28.02
C PRO A 409 4.47 2.57 27.53
N GLU A 410 4.99 3.78 27.32
CA GLU A 410 6.42 4.01 27.12
C GLU A 410 7.24 3.38 28.28
N ILE A 411 8.24 2.57 27.92
CA ILE A 411 9.10 1.87 28.87
C ILE A 411 10.38 2.67 29.06
N PRO A 412 10.66 3.16 30.28
CA PRO A 412 11.86 3.95 30.51
C PRO A 412 13.13 3.11 30.45
N ILE A 413 14.18 3.67 29.86
CA ILE A 413 15.53 3.08 29.87
C ILE A 413 16.31 3.67 31.04
N ILE A 414 16.55 2.85 32.06
CA ILE A 414 17.26 3.23 33.28
C ILE A 414 18.73 2.88 33.12
N GLY A 415 19.58 3.90 33.03
CA GLY A 415 20.98 3.72 32.63
C GLY A 415 21.04 3.44 31.13
N ASP A 416 21.28 2.18 30.79
CA ASP A 416 21.26 1.62 29.43
C ASP A 416 20.31 0.43 29.32
N GLN A 417 19.47 0.17 30.34
CA GLN A 417 18.66 -1.04 30.42
C GLN A 417 17.16 -0.80 30.56
N PHE A 418 16.38 -1.73 30.01
CA PHE A 418 14.96 -1.88 30.30
C PHE A 418 14.55 -3.35 30.19
N SER A 419 13.38 -3.71 30.71
CA SER A 419 12.85 -5.08 30.61
C SER A 419 11.44 -5.05 30.05
N ASP A 420 11.07 -6.10 29.32
CA ASP A 420 9.71 -6.29 28.81
C ASP A 420 9.35 -7.78 28.80
N ALA A 421 8.06 -8.09 28.85
CA ALA A 421 7.55 -9.46 28.90
C ALA A 421 7.07 -9.91 27.53
N PHE A 422 7.44 -11.13 27.14
CA PHE A 422 7.07 -11.75 25.88
C PHE A 422 6.36 -13.05 26.14
N SER A 423 5.27 -13.28 25.44
CA SER A 423 4.62 -14.57 25.27
C SER A 423 5.30 -15.39 24.17
N GLN A 424 4.84 -16.62 24.00
CA GLN A 424 5.39 -17.55 23.02
C GLN A 424 5.36 -16.94 21.61
N TYR A 425 6.52 -16.91 20.95
CA TYR A 425 6.67 -16.39 19.58
C TYR A 425 6.18 -14.96 19.37
N GLU A 426 6.09 -14.19 20.44
CA GLU A 426 5.70 -12.78 20.37
C GLU A 426 6.80 -11.92 19.78
N VAL A 427 6.39 -10.89 19.05
CA VAL A 427 7.26 -9.88 18.46
C VAL A 427 6.85 -8.53 19.02
N HIS A 428 7.81 -7.78 19.57
CA HIS A 428 7.62 -6.38 19.92
C HIS A 428 8.47 -5.48 19.01
N VAL A 429 7.90 -4.36 18.57
CA VAL A 429 8.62 -3.33 17.83
C VAL A 429 8.59 -2.03 18.63
N TYR A 430 9.77 -1.52 18.97
CA TYR A 430 9.92 -0.30 19.73
C TYR A 430 10.46 0.84 18.87
N GLU A 431 9.89 2.03 19.02
CA GLU A 431 10.61 3.27 18.72
C GLU A 431 11.47 3.65 19.93
N LEU A 432 12.78 3.75 19.73
CA LEU A 432 13.69 4.22 20.77
C LEU A 432 13.74 5.75 20.72
N THR A 433 13.35 6.39 21.82
CA THR A 433 13.33 7.84 21.91
C THR A 433 14.66 8.36 22.44
N THR A 434 15.26 9.30 21.73
CA THR A 434 16.42 10.04 22.22
C THR A 434 15.99 11.33 22.93
N MET A 435 16.86 11.86 23.76
CA MET A 435 16.76 13.16 24.40
C MET A 435 18.02 13.95 24.06
N LEU A 436 17.86 15.22 23.66
CA LEU A 436 19.00 16.11 23.49
C LEU A 436 19.61 16.40 24.87
N LEU A 437 20.87 16.02 25.08
CA LEU A 437 21.55 16.28 26.35
C LEU A 437 21.62 17.78 26.61
N GLY A 438 21.24 18.18 27.83
CA GLY A 438 21.13 19.58 28.22
C GLY A 438 19.75 20.20 27.99
N ASP A 439 18.85 19.59 27.23
CA ASP A 439 17.49 20.10 26.97
C ASP A 439 16.52 19.68 28.09
N ALA A 440 16.69 20.33 29.24
CA ALA A 440 16.00 19.99 30.47
C ALA A 440 14.48 20.28 30.45
N ASN A 441 13.96 20.94 29.42
CA ASN A 441 12.53 21.21 29.27
C ASN A 441 11.90 20.53 28.04
N GLY A 442 12.66 19.74 27.27
CA GLY A 442 12.17 19.02 26.09
C GLY A 442 11.72 19.94 24.95
N SER A 443 12.36 21.11 24.79
CA SER A 443 12.05 22.06 23.72
C SER A 443 12.81 21.80 22.42
N ASP A 444 13.59 20.72 22.37
CA ASP A 444 14.58 20.39 21.36
C ASP A 444 15.68 21.47 21.19
N THR A 445 15.85 22.35 22.19
CA THR A 445 16.85 23.43 22.19
C THR A 445 17.43 23.65 23.58
N VAL A 446 18.75 23.48 23.72
CA VAL A 446 19.46 23.77 24.97
C VAL A 446 19.68 25.27 25.12
N SER A 447 18.96 25.87 26.05
CA SER A 447 18.84 27.32 26.23
C SER A 447 18.96 27.75 27.70
N ALA A 448 18.69 29.03 27.97
CA ALA A 448 18.64 29.55 29.34
C ALA A 448 17.40 29.04 30.12
N ASP A 449 16.34 28.63 29.41
CA ASP A 449 15.12 28.14 30.05
C ASP A 449 15.35 26.75 30.66
N ASP A 450 16.31 25.98 30.13
CA ASP A 450 16.73 24.68 30.66
C ASP A 450 17.41 24.81 32.02
N TYR A 451 18.25 25.83 32.21
CA TYR A 451 18.74 26.18 33.54
C TYR A 451 17.61 26.45 34.52
N GLY A 452 16.55 27.13 34.06
CA GLY A 452 15.35 27.37 34.85
C GLY A 452 14.61 26.09 35.21
N SER A 453 14.53 25.14 34.26
CA SER A 453 13.91 23.82 34.45
C SER A 453 14.69 22.98 35.47
N VAL A 454 16.02 22.87 35.34
CA VAL A 454 16.87 22.19 36.32
C VAL A 454 16.71 22.83 37.71
N GLN A 455 16.68 24.16 37.78
CA GLN A 455 16.54 24.87 39.05
C GLN A 455 15.17 24.65 39.72
N ALA A 456 14.10 24.65 38.93
CA ALA A 456 12.75 24.52 39.44
C ALA A 456 12.47 23.13 40.02
N ASN A 457 13.13 22.10 39.49
CA ASN A 457 12.91 20.69 39.85
C ASN A 457 14.11 20.08 40.59
N PHE A 458 15.05 20.89 41.08
CA PHE A 458 16.28 20.39 41.69
C PHE A 458 16.02 19.48 42.90
N GLY A 459 16.55 18.26 42.85
CA GLY A 459 16.36 17.22 43.87
C GLY A 459 15.19 16.28 43.59
N ASP A 460 14.41 16.50 42.53
CA ASP A 460 13.37 15.58 42.10
C ASP A 460 13.99 14.29 41.51
N THR A 461 13.31 13.17 41.73
CA THR A 461 13.73 11.84 41.26
C THR A 461 12.53 11.08 40.70
N GLY A 462 12.74 10.29 39.66
CA GLY A 462 11.71 9.48 39.01
C GLY A 462 12.21 8.86 37.70
N VAL A 463 11.34 8.85 36.70
CA VAL A 463 11.60 8.25 35.39
C VAL A 463 12.45 9.22 34.54
N PRO A 464 13.43 8.75 33.74
CA PRO A 464 14.12 9.61 32.78
C PRO A 464 13.17 10.46 31.92
N GLY A 465 13.52 11.72 31.67
CA GLY A 465 12.64 12.68 30.98
C GLY A 465 11.79 13.57 31.89
N LEU A 466 12.05 13.55 33.21
CA LEU A 466 11.48 14.52 34.14
C LEU A 466 11.86 15.96 33.73
N PRO A 467 10.97 16.95 33.92
CA PRO A 467 11.36 18.35 33.83
C PRO A 467 12.58 18.64 34.72
N GLY A 468 13.68 19.09 34.12
CA GLY A 468 14.94 19.37 34.82
C GLY A 468 16.01 18.27 34.69
N ASP A 469 15.68 17.05 34.27
CA ASP A 469 16.62 15.92 34.14
C ASP A 469 17.36 15.99 32.80
N ALA A 470 18.26 16.97 32.68
CA ALA A 470 18.98 17.29 31.45
C ALA A 470 19.95 16.19 30.97
N ASN A 471 20.27 15.19 31.81
CA ASN A 471 21.13 14.07 31.45
C ASN A 471 20.41 12.70 31.40
N GLY A 472 19.09 12.69 31.64
CA GLY A 472 18.24 11.51 31.51
C GLY A 472 18.63 10.41 32.49
N THR A 473 19.01 10.76 33.71
CA THR A 473 19.36 9.78 34.77
C THR A 473 18.18 9.42 35.67
N GLY A 474 17.04 10.09 35.49
CA GLY A 474 15.89 10.00 36.37
C GLY A 474 16.08 10.81 37.66
N ALA A 475 17.09 11.68 37.76
CA ALA A 475 17.33 12.50 38.93
C ALA A 475 17.80 13.91 38.55
N VAL A 476 17.07 14.93 38.97
CA VAL A 476 17.45 16.34 38.73
C VAL A 476 18.50 16.77 39.75
N SER A 477 19.74 16.92 39.30
CA SER A 477 20.93 17.06 40.13
C SER A 477 21.87 18.16 39.64
N ALA A 478 23.06 18.25 40.23
CA ALA A 478 24.08 19.19 39.78
C ALA A 478 24.70 18.80 38.43
N ASP A 479 24.65 17.52 38.06
CA ASP A 479 25.21 17.02 36.80
C ASP A 479 24.36 17.47 35.61
N ASP A 480 23.07 17.74 35.83
CA ASP A 480 22.14 18.31 34.85
C ASP A 480 22.53 19.73 34.47
N TYR A 481 22.92 20.56 35.45
CA TYR A 481 23.51 21.88 35.15
C TYR A 481 24.77 21.78 34.30
N GLY A 482 25.62 20.77 34.58
CA GLY A 482 26.80 20.48 33.78
C GLY A 482 26.44 20.12 32.33
N SER A 483 25.35 19.38 32.15
CA SER A 483 24.83 18.96 30.84
C SER A 483 24.26 20.15 30.06
N VAL A 484 23.39 20.97 30.67
CA VAL A 484 22.90 22.22 30.05
C VAL A 484 24.08 23.12 29.64
N GLN A 485 25.12 23.22 30.49
CA GLN A 485 26.29 24.03 30.18
C GLN A 485 27.12 23.48 29.02
N LEU A 486 27.33 22.17 28.99
CA LEU A 486 28.15 21.51 27.98
C LEU A 486 27.54 21.62 26.59
N TYR A 487 26.21 21.53 26.52
CA TYR A 487 25.44 21.53 25.27
C TYR A 487 24.73 22.85 24.99
N PHE A 488 25.05 23.94 25.71
CA PHE A 488 24.36 25.22 25.55
C PHE A 488 24.38 25.74 24.11
N GLY A 489 23.19 26.01 23.56
CA GLY A 489 22.99 26.43 22.18
C GLY A 489 22.89 25.27 21.18
N ALA A 490 22.96 24.02 21.63
CA ALA A 490 22.61 22.87 20.80
C ALA A 490 21.11 22.90 20.49
N THR A 491 20.77 22.54 19.27
CA THR A 491 19.39 22.32 18.81
C THR A 491 19.35 20.94 18.21
N ARG A 492 18.33 20.15 18.52
CA ARG A 492 18.13 18.88 17.83
C ARG A 492 17.96 19.19 16.36
N ALA A 493 18.72 18.52 15.51
CA ALA A 493 18.51 18.65 14.08
C ALA A 493 17.15 18.01 13.77
N MET A 494 16.06 18.78 13.82
CA MET A 494 14.81 18.36 13.19
C MET A 494 15.20 17.96 11.77
N GLY A 495 14.92 16.72 11.36
CA GLY A 495 15.40 16.02 10.15
C GLY A 495 15.10 16.72 8.82
N GLY A 496 15.45 17.99 8.68
CA GLY A 496 15.54 18.69 7.43
C GLY A 496 16.75 18.11 6.74
N ALA A 497 16.49 17.24 5.76
CA ALA A 497 17.47 16.75 4.79
C ALA A 497 18.47 17.88 4.52
N PRO A 498 19.79 17.67 4.65
CA PRO A 498 20.79 18.72 4.63
C PRO A 498 20.61 19.58 3.37
N VAL A 499 19.89 20.69 3.51
CA VAL A 499 19.63 21.60 2.41
C VAL A 499 20.98 22.18 2.09
N PRO A 500 21.52 21.96 0.86
CA PRO A 500 22.80 22.54 0.49
C PRO A 500 22.74 24.01 0.79
N GLU A 501 23.51 24.47 1.78
CA GLU A 501 23.34 25.81 2.32
C GLU A 501 23.33 26.79 1.15
N PRO A 502 22.38 27.75 1.11
CA PRO A 502 22.34 28.73 0.03
C PRO A 502 23.68 29.44 -0.16
N ALA A 503 24.51 29.51 0.88
CA ALA A 503 25.87 30.00 0.83
C ALA A 503 26.80 29.15 -0.06
N THR A 504 26.69 27.83 -0.04
CA THR A 504 27.51 26.91 -0.84
C THR A 504 27.10 26.96 -2.31
N LEU A 505 25.80 26.99 -2.61
CA LEU A 505 25.29 27.24 -3.97
C LEU A 505 25.61 28.66 -4.45
N ALA A 506 25.57 29.66 -3.57
CA ALA A 506 25.98 31.03 -3.89
C ALA A 506 27.49 31.15 -4.11
N LEU A 507 28.33 30.40 -3.38
CA LEU A 507 29.78 30.37 -3.57
C LEU A 507 30.19 29.57 -4.82
N LEU A 508 29.53 28.44 -5.09
CA LEU A 508 29.72 27.67 -6.32
C LEU A 508 29.19 28.45 -7.53
N GLY A 509 28.05 29.14 -7.36
CA GLY A 509 27.48 30.07 -8.34
C GLY A 509 28.37 31.29 -8.56
N ALA A 510 28.94 31.88 -7.51
CA ALA A 510 29.88 32.99 -7.60
C ALA A 510 31.22 32.55 -8.23
N GLY A 511 31.71 31.36 -7.89
CA GLY A 511 32.89 30.74 -8.49
C GLY A 511 32.68 30.41 -9.97
N GLY A 512 31.53 29.82 -10.31
CA GLY A 512 31.08 29.56 -11.67
C GLY A 512 30.89 30.86 -12.46
N LEU A 513 30.28 31.88 -11.87
CA LEU A 513 30.13 33.21 -12.48
C LEU A 513 31.48 33.91 -12.67
N MET A 514 32.45 33.74 -11.77
CA MET A 514 33.81 34.25 -11.95
C MET A 514 34.56 33.54 -13.08
N LEU A 515 34.35 32.23 -13.24
CA LEU A 515 34.89 31.45 -14.36
C LEU A 515 34.23 31.84 -15.71
N ILE A 516 32.91 32.08 -15.70
CA ILE A 516 32.14 32.53 -16.88
C ILE A 516 32.46 34.00 -17.22
N ARG A 517 32.85 34.83 -16.25
CA ARG A 517 33.26 36.24 -16.47
C ARG A 517 34.49 36.37 -17.37
N ARG A 518 35.20 35.28 -17.66
CA ARG A 518 36.30 35.23 -18.63
C ARG A 518 35.83 35.19 -20.09
N ARG A 519 34.53 35.04 -20.39
CA ARG A 519 33.97 35.11 -21.75
C ARG A 519 33.00 36.29 -21.91
N LYS A 520 33.57 37.51 -21.94
CA LYS A 520 32.83 38.76 -22.22
C LYS A 520 32.34 38.80 -23.68
N ARG A 521 31.06 38.47 -23.91
CA ARG A 521 30.17 39.06 -24.94
C ARG A 521 28.84 38.30 -24.96
N MET A 522 27.92 38.57 -24.03
CA MET A 522 26.45 38.36 -24.18
C MET A 522 25.74 38.82 -22.90
N ARG A 523 25.79 40.13 -22.62
CA ARG A 523 25.26 40.71 -21.37
C ARG A 523 23.91 41.43 -21.50
N LYS A 524 23.25 41.31 -22.65
CA LYS A 524 21.98 42.02 -22.91
C LYS A 524 20.75 41.12 -23.07
N VAL A 525 20.91 39.79 -23.12
CA VAL A 525 19.77 38.86 -23.30
C VAL A 525 19.35 38.21 -21.97
N LEU A 526 20.29 37.92 -21.07
CA LEU A 526 19.98 37.18 -19.83
C LEU A 526 19.22 37.99 -18.77
N ILE A 527 19.37 39.32 -18.74
CA ILE A 527 18.71 40.17 -17.74
C ILE A 527 17.21 40.29 -18.02
N SER A 528 16.78 40.11 -19.28
CA SER A 528 15.36 40.14 -19.64
C SER A 528 14.62 38.83 -19.31
N LEU A 529 15.34 37.70 -19.23
CA LEU A 529 14.72 36.40 -18.90
C LEU A 529 14.55 36.16 -17.40
N MET A 530 15.42 36.73 -16.55
CA MET A 530 15.32 36.55 -15.09
C MET A 530 14.23 37.39 -14.40
N VAL A 531 13.73 38.45 -15.05
CA VAL A 531 12.69 39.32 -14.48
C VAL A 531 11.27 38.79 -14.78
N LEU A 532 11.12 37.89 -15.76
CA LEU A 532 9.83 37.30 -16.14
C LEU A 532 9.49 36.00 -15.40
N SER A 533 10.45 35.36 -14.72
CA SER A 533 10.23 34.06 -14.04
C SER A 533 9.91 34.16 -12.54
N LEU A 534 9.77 35.36 -11.97
CA LEU A 534 9.67 35.57 -10.51
C LEU A 534 8.29 36.05 -10.02
N ILE A 535 7.26 36.01 -10.88
CA ILE A 535 5.93 36.55 -10.59
C ILE A 535 4.86 35.49 -10.18
N PRO A 536 4.98 34.17 -10.48
CA PRO A 536 3.97 33.21 -9.99
C PRO A 536 4.17 32.70 -8.54
N ALA A 537 5.32 32.91 -7.91
CA ALA A 537 5.68 32.22 -6.65
C ALA A 537 5.18 32.88 -5.34
N LEU A 538 4.16 33.75 -5.38
CA LEU A 538 3.74 34.56 -4.22
C LEU A 538 2.21 34.63 -3.99
N ALA A 539 1.45 33.65 -4.49
CA ALA A 539 -0.01 33.62 -4.37
C ALA A 539 -0.58 32.24 -3.95
N GLY A 540 0.06 31.54 -3.01
CA GLY A 540 -0.43 30.24 -2.52
C GLY A 540 -0.12 30.03 -1.05
N ALA A 541 -0.73 30.83 -0.16
CA ALA A 541 -0.73 30.56 1.27
C ALA A 541 -1.97 31.21 1.90
N GLY A 542 -3.01 30.40 2.14
CA GLY A 542 -4.18 30.84 2.89
C GLY A 542 -5.40 29.95 2.73
N ALA A 543 -5.40 28.77 3.36
CA ALA A 543 -6.57 28.14 4.01
C ALA A 543 -6.18 26.71 4.45
N SER A 544 -5.91 26.52 5.73
CA SER A 544 -6.00 25.21 6.38
C SER A 544 -7.15 25.32 7.39
N ASN A 545 -8.22 24.56 7.17
CA ASN A 545 -9.31 24.37 8.13
C ASN A 545 -9.46 22.86 8.39
N PRO A 546 -9.94 22.47 9.58
CA PRO A 546 -9.67 21.16 10.16
C PRO A 546 -10.66 20.07 9.71
N GLU A 547 -10.18 18.84 9.90
CA GLU A 547 -10.74 17.53 9.56
C GLU A 547 -12.23 17.33 9.88
N GLY A 548 -12.94 16.72 8.92
CA GLY A 548 -14.32 16.26 9.06
C GLY A 548 -15.07 16.32 7.72
N PHE A 549 -14.86 15.29 6.88
CA PHE A 549 -15.64 14.92 5.69
C PHE A 549 -16.04 16.07 4.73
N GLU A 550 -15.32 16.20 3.61
CA GLU A 550 -15.71 17.08 2.51
C GLU A 550 -17.05 16.62 1.93
N GLY A 551 -18.11 17.40 2.14
CA GLY A 551 -19.24 17.34 1.22
C GLY A 551 -18.72 17.74 -0.17
N TYR A 552 -18.89 16.88 -1.16
CA TYR A 552 -18.67 17.21 -2.58
C TYR A 552 -19.71 18.23 -3.06
N ALA A 553 -19.76 19.41 -2.45
CA ALA A 553 -20.11 20.58 -3.22
C ALA A 553 -18.98 20.70 -4.25
N LEU A 554 -19.30 20.52 -5.53
CA LEU A 554 -18.36 20.68 -6.64
C LEU A 554 -17.67 22.03 -6.47
N THR A 555 -16.48 22.02 -5.87
CA THR A 555 -15.70 23.23 -5.69
C THR A 555 -15.31 23.69 -7.09
N THR A 556 -14.98 24.97 -7.25
CA THR A 556 -14.50 25.51 -8.54
C THR A 556 -13.14 24.93 -8.97
N VAL A 557 -12.64 23.89 -8.29
CA VAL A 557 -11.34 23.25 -8.50
C VAL A 557 -11.48 21.73 -8.40
N TRP A 558 -12.43 21.15 -9.14
CA TRP A 558 -12.44 19.71 -9.40
C TRP A 558 -11.95 19.45 -10.83
N ASP A 559 -10.76 18.88 -10.97
CA ASP A 559 -10.15 18.59 -12.28
C ASP A 559 -9.87 17.08 -12.40
N PRO A 560 -10.87 16.25 -12.74
CA PRO A 560 -10.62 14.85 -13.06
C PRO A 560 -9.92 14.83 -14.42
N THR A 561 -8.59 14.94 -14.39
CA THR A 561 -7.75 14.95 -15.59
C THR A 561 -7.62 13.56 -16.24
N VAL A 562 -8.26 12.53 -15.69
CA VAL A 562 -8.15 11.14 -16.16
C VAL A 562 -9.53 10.48 -16.19
N ILE A 563 -9.85 9.81 -17.30
CA ILE A 563 -10.91 8.80 -17.36
C ILE A 563 -10.50 7.68 -16.39
N GLY A 564 -11.20 7.53 -15.27
CA GLY A 564 -10.81 6.57 -14.22
C GLY A 564 -11.20 6.95 -12.80
N GLU A 565 -11.53 8.22 -12.53
CA GLU A 565 -12.14 8.62 -11.24
C GLU A 565 -13.61 8.20 -11.18
N GLY A 566 -13.83 6.89 -11.11
CA GLY A 566 -15.12 6.29 -10.82
C GLY A 566 -16.12 6.26 -11.97
N TRP A 567 -15.96 7.01 -13.07
CA TRP A 567 -16.92 7.06 -14.18
C TRP A 567 -16.53 6.16 -15.37
N ILE A 568 -17.30 5.08 -15.61
CA ILE A 568 -17.13 4.20 -16.78
C ILE A 568 -18.23 4.47 -17.82
N ARG A 569 -17.86 4.48 -19.11
CA ARG A 569 -18.74 4.72 -20.25
C ARG A 569 -19.12 3.40 -20.93
N TYR A 570 -20.42 3.13 -21.09
CA TYR A 570 -20.91 1.96 -21.83
C TYR A 570 -21.79 2.38 -23.01
N GLY A 571 -21.62 1.71 -24.16
CA GLY A 571 -22.61 1.71 -25.25
C GLY A 571 -23.65 0.60 -25.04
N GLU A 572 -24.84 0.77 -25.61
CA GLU A 572 -25.98 -0.17 -25.46
C GLU A 572 -25.80 -1.52 -26.20
N ASP A 573 -24.77 -1.64 -27.07
CA ASP A 573 -24.50 -2.89 -27.78
C ASP A 573 -23.89 -3.95 -26.84
N ASP A 574 -24.77 -4.85 -26.40
CA ASP A 574 -24.63 -6.04 -25.57
C ASP A 574 -23.19 -6.60 -25.32
N PRO A 575 -22.66 -6.52 -24.09
CA PRO A 575 -21.38 -7.13 -23.70
C PRO A 575 -21.41 -8.66 -23.64
N LEU A 576 -22.54 -9.33 -23.88
CA LEU A 576 -22.66 -10.79 -23.87
C LEU A 576 -22.11 -11.49 -25.14
N ILE A 577 -21.54 -10.75 -26.09
CA ILE A 577 -20.80 -11.32 -27.22
C ILE A 577 -19.29 -11.15 -26.98
N PRO A 578 -18.56 -12.20 -26.55
CA PRO A 578 -17.11 -12.15 -26.39
C PRO A 578 -16.43 -11.69 -27.69
N GLY A 579 -15.65 -10.60 -27.62
CA GLY A 579 -14.87 -10.06 -28.75
C GLY A 579 -15.48 -8.85 -29.47
N ARG A 580 -16.56 -8.25 -28.95
CA ARG A 580 -17.06 -6.95 -29.38
C ARG A 580 -16.89 -5.97 -28.24
N ASP A 581 -15.89 -5.08 -28.31
CA ASP A 581 -15.80 -3.99 -27.34
C ASP A 581 -17.04 -3.11 -27.50
N PRO A 582 -17.79 -2.83 -26.42
CA PRO A 582 -18.90 -1.90 -26.44
C PRO A 582 -18.31 -0.49 -26.39
N GLU A 583 -17.45 -0.13 -27.35
CA GLU A 583 -16.99 1.24 -27.45
C GLU A 583 -18.20 2.08 -27.87
N PRO A 584 -18.70 2.95 -26.98
CA PRO A 584 -19.81 3.85 -27.30
C PRO A 584 -19.40 4.70 -28.49
N ALA A 585 -20.31 4.97 -29.44
CA ALA A 585 -19.91 5.61 -30.69
C ALA A 585 -19.09 6.89 -30.46
N SER A 586 -18.10 7.11 -31.32
CA SER A 586 -17.17 8.26 -31.22
C SER A 586 -17.83 9.64 -31.06
N THR A 587 -19.13 9.74 -31.37
CA THR A 587 -19.93 10.96 -31.22
C THR A 587 -20.51 11.18 -29.83
N ASN A 588 -20.57 10.16 -28.96
CA ASN A 588 -21.01 10.37 -27.58
C ASN A 588 -19.82 10.88 -26.76
N THR A 589 -20.07 11.76 -25.81
CA THR A 589 -19.00 12.37 -25.00
C THR A 589 -19.41 12.44 -23.53
N VAL A 590 -18.45 12.19 -22.66
CA VAL A 590 -18.53 12.38 -21.21
C VAL A 590 -17.41 13.35 -20.86
N ASN A 591 -17.73 14.57 -20.44
CA ASN A 591 -16.71 15.56 -20.12
C ASN A 591 -17.12 16.37 -18.89
N ILE A 592 -16.14 16.86 -18.13
CA ILE A 592 -16.36 17.93 -17.17
C ILE A 592 -16.28 19.27 -17.90
N ALA A 593 -17.29 20.10 -17.72
CA ALA A 593 -17.36 21.42 -18.33
C ALA A 593 -17.91 22.44 -17.34
N VAL A 594 -17.71 23.73 -17.59
CA VAL A 594 -18.51 24.75 -16.91
C VAL A 594 -19.97 24.59 -17.35
N GLY A 595 -20.90 24.69 -16.40
CA GLY A 595 -22.34 24.59 -16.65
C GLY A 595 -22.77 25.40 -17.87
N SER A 596 -23.70 24.84 -18.66
CA SER A 596 -24.13 25.46 -19.93
C SER A 596 -25.01 26.71 -19.76
N GLU A 597 -25.48 26.98 -18.54
CA GLU A 597 -26.23 28.18 -18.19
C GLU A 597 -25.30 29.33 -17.74
N PRO A 598 -25.50 30.59 -18.18
CA PRO A 598 -24.68 31.73 -17.76
C PRO A 598 -24.65 31.97 -16.23
N ALA A 599 -25.65 31.46 -15.51
CA ALA A 599 -25.74 31.55 -14.05
C ALA A 599 -25.07 30.36 -13.34
N ASN A 600 -24.86 29.23 -14.03
CA ASN A 600 -24.14 28.10 -13.45
C ASN A 600 -22.63 28.23 -13.78
N THR A 601 -21.86 28.66 -12.79
CA THR A 601 -20.40 28.81 -12.89
C THR A 601 -19.63 27.63 -12.28
N THR A 602 -20.33 26.61 -11.80
CA THR A 602 -19.72 25.38 -11.29
C THR A 602 -19.28 24.48 -12.45
N GLN A 603 -18.45 23.50 -12.11
CA GLN A 603 -18.14 22.40 -13.02
C GLN A 603 -19.27 21.38 -12.96
N VAL A 604 -19.72 20.91 -14.12
CA VAL A 604 -20.78 19.92 -14.27
C VAL A 604 -20.25 18.72 -15.03
N LEU A 605 -20.77 17.53 -14.72
CA LEU A 605 -20.59 16.35 -15.56
C LEU A 605 -21.57 16.43 -16.73
N LYS A 606 -21.03 16.56 -17.95
CA LYS A 606 -21.81 16.66 -19.18
C LYS A 606 -21.79 15.34 -19.93
N LEU A 607 -22.97 14.79 -20.16
CA LEU A 607 -23.22 13.63 -21.00
C LEU A 607 -23.86 14.10 -22.32
N ASP A 608 -23.31 13.67 -23.46
CA ASP A 608 -23.88 13.93 -24.78
C ASP A 608 -23.91 12.63 -25.59
N SER A 609 -25.10 12.16 -25.96
CA SER A 609 -25.32 11.01 -26.85
C SER A 609 -26.13 11.37 -28.11
N THR A 610 -26.15 12.66 -28.48
CA THR A 610 -26.97 13.16 -29.60
C THR A 610 -26.51 12.69 -30.98
N GLY A 611 -25.31 12.13 -31.12
CA GLY A 611 -24.73 11.80 -32.43
C GLY A 611 -25.42 10.68 -33.19
N ASN A 612 -26.07 9.73 -32.51
CA ASN A 612 -26.62 8.52 -33.12
C ASN A 612 -27.87 7.94 -32.43
N GLY A 613 -28.30 8.49 -31.29
CA GLY A 613 -29.47 8.00 -30.55
C GLY A 613 -29.20 6.75 -29.69
N GLU A 614 -27.94 6.38 -29.49
CA GLU A 614 -27.56 5.34 -28.53
C GLU A 614 -27.74 5.83 -27.09
N ASN A 615 -28.08 4.90 -26.19
CA ASN A 615 -28.04 5.17 -24.76
C ASN A 615 -26.58 5.26 -24.29
N LEU A 616 -26.26 6.31 -23.54
CA LEU A 616 -24.97 6.51 -22.89
C LEU A 616 -25.12 6.30 -21.39
N SER A 617 -24.40 5.32 -20.85
CA SER A 617 -24.34 5.11 -19.40
C SER A 617 -23.06 5.71 -18.84
N ALA A 618 -23.17 6.44 -17.74
CA ALA A 618 -22.04 6.82 -16.90
C ALA A 618 -22.29 6.21 -15.52
N LEU A 619 -21.40 5.33 -15.07
CA LEU A 619 -21.48 4.66 -13.77
C LEU A 619 -20.45 5.24 -12.83
N TRP A 620 -20.84 5.70 -11.65
CA TRP A 620 -19.92 6.05 -10.56
C TRP A 620 -19.70 4.84 -9.64
N TYR A 621 -18.45 4.36 -9.59
CA TYR A 621 -18.00 3.27 -8.73
C TYR A 621 -17.36 3.81 -7.46
N GLN A 622 -18.10 3.79 -6.36
CA GLN A 622 -17.50 3.87 -5.03
C GLN A 622 -18.16 2.82 -4.13
N SER A 623 -17.37 1.86 -3.64
CA SER A 623 -17.81 0.91 -2.62
C SER A 623 -18.08 1.67 -1.34
N ILE A 624 -19.34 1.75 -0.92
CA ILE A 624 -19.70 2.23 0.42
C ILE A 624 -20.04 0.98 1.21
N ALA A 625 -19.21 0.63 2.20
CA ALA A 625 -19.52 -0.48 3.07
C ALA A 625 -20.83 -0.19 3.81
N ASP A 626 -21.79 -1.11 3.73
CA ASP A 626 -23.11 -0.96 4.38
C ASP A 626 -23.00 -0.79 5.91
N ALA A 627 -21.87 -1.18 6.51
CA ALA A 627 -21.58 -1.00 7.93
C ALA A 627 -21.43 0.48 8.34
N ASP A 628 -21.02 1.36 7.41
CA ASP A 628 -20.81 2.80 7.68
C ASP A 628 -22.04 3.65 7.34
N ALA A 629 -22.95 3.11 6.56
CA ALA A 629 -24.22 3.73 6.26
C ALA A 629 -25.12 3.66 7.50
N GLY A 630 -25.54 4.81 8.03
CA GLY A 630 -26.62 4.85 9.02
C GLY A 630 -27.88 4.13 8.51
N PRO A 631 -28.86 3.86 9.40
CA PRO A 631 -30.08 3.12 9.03
C PRO A 631 -30.83 3.75 7.85
N VAL A 632 -30.65 5.06 7.63
CA VAL A 632 -31.12 5.74 6.41
C VAL A 632 -29.98 6.53 5.78
N THR A 633 -29.79 6.36 4.47
CA THR A 633 -28.90 7.19 3.64
C THR A 633 -29.71 8.10 2.74
N THR A 634 -29.35 9.38 2.68
CA THR A 634 -29.97 10.36 1.80
C THR A 634 -28.99 10.77 0.71
N THR A 635 -29.35 10.56 -0.56
CA THR A 635 -28.57 11.00 -1.72
C THR A 635 -29.30 12.15 -2.40
N THR A 636 -28.62 13.26 -2.62
CA THR A 636 -29.11 14.41 -3.39
C THR A 636 -28.20 14.73 -4.55
N PHE A 637 -28.75 15.19 -5.66
CA PHE A 637 -27.97 15.77 -6.74
C PHE A 637 -28.84 16.64 -7.62
N GLN A 638 -28.19 17.48 -8.40
CA GLN A 638 -28.83 18.33 -9.38
C GLN A 638 -28.60 17.82 -10.79
N PHE A 639 -29.60 17.94 -11.65
CA PHE A 639 -29.47 17.60 -13.06
C PHE A 639 -30.27 18.56 -13.93
N MET A 640 -29.80 18.75 -15.16
CA MET A 640 -30.43 19.59 -16.16
C MET A 640 -30.45 18.87 -17.52
N PRO A 641 -31.64 18.50 -18.04
CA PRO A 641 -31.75 18.00 -19.41
C PRO A 641 -31.62 19.15 -20.40
N ILE A 642 -30.74 19.00 -21.40
CA ILE A 642 -30.37 20.07 -22.35
C ILE A 642 -31.00 19.86 -23.72
N ILE A 643 -30.84 18.71 -24.38
CA ILE A 643 -31.43 18.50 -25.72
C ILE A 643 -31.92 17.06 -25.84
N GLY A 644 -33.18 16.91 -26.26
CA GLY A 644 -33.79 15.62 -26.60
C GLY A 644 -33.64 15.37 -28.08
N HIS A 645 -33.22 14.16 -28.46
CA HIS A 645 -32.99 13.75 -29.84
C HIS A 645 -34.19 12.99 -30.45
N GLY A 646 -35.38 13.59 -30.54
CA GLY A 646 -36.59 12.94 -31.09
C GLY A 646 -37.64 12.58 -30.03
N ASN A 647 -38.28 11.40 -30.13
CA ASN A 647 -39.16 10.82 -29.09
C ASN A 647 -38.35 10.34 -27.86
N THR A 648 -37.30 11.08 -27.50
CA THR A 648 -36.20 10.61 -26.67
C THR A 648 -36.54 10.52 -25.21
N GLU A 649 -36.21 9.35 -24.69
CA GLU A 649 -36.28 8.96 -23.31
C GLU A 649 -35.01 9.42 -22.60
N TYR A 650 -35.14 10.31 -21.61
CA TYR A 650 -34.07 10.47 -20.63
C TYR A 650 -34.28 9.37 -19.57
N ARG A 651 -33.21 8.68 -19.16
CA ARG A 651 -33.28 7.58 -18.19
C ARG A 651 -32.27 7.79 -17.10
N MET A 652 -32.66 8.32 -15.96
CA MET A 652 -31.76 8.23 -14.82
C MET A 652 -31.92 6.85 -14.15
N SER A 653 -30.86 6.27 -13.61
CA SER A 653 -30.95 4.99 -12.90
C SER A 653 -29.85 4.91 -11.86
N ILE A 654 -30.21 5.23 -10.63
CA ILE A 654 -29.35 4.97 -9.48
C ILE A 654 -29.66 3.55 -9.04
N SER A 655 -28.66 2.68 -9.03
CA SER A 655 -28.85 1.26 -8.79
C SER A 655 -27.78 0.71 -7.84
N ARG A 656 -28.18 0.21 -6.67
CA ARG A 656 -27.29 -0.60 -5.84
C ARG A 656 -27.16 -2.01 -6.42
N GLY A 657 -26.30 -2.17 -7.43
CA GLY A 657 -26.14 -3.44 -8.14
C GLY A 657 -25.18 -4.42 -7.48
N THR A 658 -25.64 -5.65 -7.26
CA THR A 658 -24.78 -6.80 -6.94
C THR A 658 -24.22 -7.42 -8.22
N GLY A 659 -23.27 -6.73 -8.87
CA GLY A 659 -22.69 -7.19 -10.14
C GLY A 659 -23.63 -7.07 -11.35
N PHE A 660 -23.12 -7.38 -12.54
CA PHE A 660 -23.80 -7.14 -13.83
C PHE A 660 -24.96 -8.09 -14.15
N SER A 661 -25.32 -9.02 -13.25
CA SER A 661 -26.33 -10.06 -13.50
C SER A 661 -27.39 -10.12 -12.40
N GLY A 662 -28.35 -9.19 -12.47
CA GLY A 662 -29.75 -9.46 -12.06
C GLY A 662 -30.11 -9.51 -10.58
N ALA A 663 -29.59 -8.63 -9.72
CA ALA A 663 -30.17 -8.50 -8.36
C ALA A 663 -30.23 -7.04 -7.86
N TYR A 664 -31.46 -6.69 -7.42
CA TYR A 664 -31.95 -5.49 -6.74
C TYR A 664 -31.45 -4.14 -7.24
N SER A 665 -31.80 -3.77 -8.48
CA SER A 665 -31.74 -2.37 -8.89
C SER A 665 -33.11 -1.71 -8.71
N TRP A 666 -33.20 -0.71 -7.83
CA TRP A 666 -34.21 0.33 -8.07
C TRP A 666 -33.67 1.30 -9.13
N SER A 667 -34.55 2.08 -9.74
CA SER A 667 -34.20 3.07 -10.77
C SER A 667 -35.20 4.22 -10.75
N VAL A 668 -34.70 5.46 -10.75
CA VAL A 668 -35.53 6.68 -10.89
C VAL A 668 -35.48 7.12 -12.34
N LEU A 669 -36.47 6.71 -13.13
CA LEU A 669 -36.57 7.04 -14.54
C LEU A 669 -37.30 8.38 -14.71
N ILE A 670 -36.66 9.33 -15.37
CA ILE A 670 -37.22 10.67 -15.66
C ILE A 670 -37.22 10.86 -17.17
N GLY A 671 -38.31 10.50 -17.86
CA GLY A 671 -38.31 10.41 -19.31
C GLY A 671 -39.57 10.91 -20.01
N ARG A 672 -39.43 11.16 -21.33
CA ARG A 672 -40.53 11.46 -22.27
C ARG A 672 -40.56 10.38 -23.35
N GLY A 673 -41.46 9.42 -23.24
CA GLY A 673 -41.52 8.26 -24.14
C GLY A 673 -42.64 8.35 -25.17
N GLY A 674 -42.27 8.34 -26.45
CA GLY A 674 -43.13 7.95 -27.57
C GLY A 674 -42.87 6.51 -28.03
N ALA A 675 -42.24 5.69 -27.19
CA ALA A 675 -42.05 4.27 -27.45
C ALA A 675 -43.40 3.56 -27.26
N ASN A 676 -43.77 2.67 -28.18
CA ASN A 676 -45.02 1.88 -28.17
C ASN A 676 -45.29 1.08 -26.88
N TRP A 677 -44.35 1.11 -25.94
CA TRP A 677 -44.37 0.40 -24.67
C TRP A 677 -44.95 1.26 -23.52
N TRP A 678 -44.91 2.61 -23.58
CA TRP A 678 -45.21 3.52 -22.45
C TRP A 678 -45.98 4.77 -22.93
N PRO A 679 -47.30 4.88 -22.75
CA PRO A 679 -48.09 5.91 -23.45
C PRO A 679 -48.05 7.34 -22.88
N ASN A 680 -47.35 7.67 -21.78
CA ASN A 680 -47.48 8.98 -21.12
C ASN A 680 -46.17 9.53 -20.51
N GLU A 681 -46.09 10.85 -20.33
CA GLU A 681 -45.02 11.60 -19.62
C GLU A 681 -45.14 11.37 -18.10
N ALA A 682 -44.13 10.82 -17.43
CA ALA A 682 -44.15 10.64 -15.98
C ALA A 682 -42.75 10.45 -15.36
N LEU A 683 -42.63 10.77 -14.07
CA LEU A 683 -41.52 10.34 -13.20
C LEU A 683 -41.84 8.94 -12.72
N HIS A 684 -41.00 7.97 -13.07
CA HIS A 684 -41.18 6.58 -12.65
C HIS A 684 -40.11 6.23 -11.62
N LEU A 685 -40.53 5.78 -10.44
CA LEU A 685 -39.66 4.97 -9.60
C LEU A 685 -40.06 3.51 -9.78
N SER A 686 -39.14 2.67 -10.20
CA SER A 686 -39.37 1.23 -10.34
C SER A 686 -38.21 0.45 -9.73
N THR A 687 -38.54 -0.67 -9.09
CA THR A 687 -37.61 -1.79 -8.92
C THR A 687 -37.58 -2.54 -10.25
N TYR A 688 -36.40 -2.70 -10.85
CA TYR A 688 -36.23 -3.31 -12.17
C TYR A 688 -35.50 -4.64 -12.02
N ASP A 689 -36.07 -5.71 -12.59
CA ASP A 689 -35.36 -6.96 -12.89
C ASP A 689 -35.10 -7.01 -14.40
N TYR A 690 -33.86 -7.25 -14.79
CA TYR A 690 -33.37 -7.06 -16.17
C TYR A 690 -33.77 -8.20 -17.12
N ASN A 691 -34.41 -9.26 -16.61
CA ASN A 691 -34.69 -10.47 -17.39
C ASN A 691 -36.14 -10.53 -17.91
N GLU A 692 -36.29 -10.21 -19.19
CA GLU A 692 -37.25 -10.82 -20.13
C GLU A 692 -38.68 -11.13 -19.63
N VAL A 693 -39.54 -10.13 -19.45
CA VAL A 693 -41.00 -10.33 -19.63
C VAL A 693 -41.63 -9.12 -20.33
N GLU A 694 -42.17 -9.36 -21.53
CA GLU A 694 -43.14 -8.45 -22.15
C GLU A 694 -44.34 -8.28 -21.21
N TYR A 695 -44.62 -7.03 -20.83
CA TYR A 695 -45.72 -6.49 -19.98
C TYR A 695 -45.37 -6.17 -18.52
N PRO A 696 -45.74 -4.97 -18.03
CA PRO A 696 -45.59 -4.62 -16.61
C PRO A 696 -46.52 -5.49 -15.77
N GLY A 697 -45.92 -6.33 -14.91
CA GLY A 697 -46.62 -7.02 -13.82
C GLY A 697 -47.12 -6.04 -12.73
N PRO A 698 -47.91 -6.52 -11.75
CA PRO A 698 -48.57 -5.68 -10.75
C PRO A 698 -47.67 -4.97 -9.70
N GLY A 699 -46.34 -5.02 -9.84
CA GLY A 699 -45.38 -4.41 -8.89
C GLY A 699 -44.88 -2.99 -9.25
N PHE A 700 -45.28 -2.41 -10.39
CA PHE A 700 -44.83 -1.06 -10.78
C PHE A 700 -45.61 0.03 -10.05
N VAL A 701 -44.94 0.81 -9.19
CA VAL A 701 -45.47 2.09 -8.69
C VAL A 701 -45.09 3.20 -9.67
N ALA A 702 -45.84 3.32 -10.76
CA ALA A 702 -45.74 4.48 -11.63
C ALA A 702 -46.51 5.65 -11.00
N TYR A 703 -45.84 6.77 -10.70
CA TYR A 703 -46.52 8.02 -10.39
C TYR A 703 -46.93 8.67 -11.70
N HIS A 704 -48.22 8.88 -11.91
CA HIS A 704 -48.67 9.58 -13.10
C HIS A 704 -48.35 11.07 -12.99
N ARG A 705 -48.28 11.76 -14.14
CA ARG A 705 -48.07 13.22 -14.27
C ARG A 705 -48.87 14.06 -13.27
N GLU A 706 -50.07 13.60 -12.94
CA GLU A 706 -51.03 14.24 -12.06
C GLU A 706 -50.80 14.02 -10.55
N ASP A 707 -49.94 13.09 -10.17
CA ASP A 707 -49.61 12.76 -8.77
C ASP A 707 -48.38 13.53 -8.23
N ILE A 708 -47.70 14.31 -9.07
CA ILE A 708 -46.56 15.17 -8.69
C ILE A 708 -47.08 16.56 -8.31
N PRO A 709 -47.09 16.95 -7.01
CA PRO A 709 -47.72 18.21 -6.59
C PRO A 709 -46.86 19.43 -6.95
N GLY A 710 -47.11 20.04 -8.10
CA GLY A 710 -46.31 21.19 -8.57
C GLY A 710 -46.65 21.76 -9.94
N GLY A 711 -47.60 21.17 -10.68
CA GLY A 711 -47.95 21.60 -12.03
C GLY A 711 -47.13 20.88 -13.09
N ASP A 712 -47.66 20.87 -14.31
CA ASP A 712 -47.20 20.12 -15.46
C ASP A 712 -45.67 20.11 -15.60
N PHE A 713 -45.07 18.92 -15.57
CA PHE A 713 -43.71 18.68 -16.07
C PHE A 713 -43.75 18.75 -17.61
N GLU A 714 -44.14 19.89 -18.16
CA GLU A 714 -44.19 20.09 -19.61
C GLU A 714 -42.77 20.42 -20.07
N VAL A 715 -41.93 19.40 -20.26
CA VAL A 715 -40.72 19.53 -21.09
C VAL A 715 -41.22 19.71 -22.51
N THR A 716 -41.61 20.94 -22.85
CA THR A 716 -42.19 21.22 -24.16
C THR A 716 -41.17 20.86 -25.24
N SER A 717 -41.62 20.26 -26.33
CA SER A 717 -40.78 19.79 -27.44
C SER A 717 -39.96 20.87 -28.15
N SER A 718 -40.02 22.11 -27.70
CA SER A 718 -39.29 23.24 -28.27
C SER A 718 -38.40 23.86 -27.20
N ALA A 719 -37.18 23.33 -27.12
CA ALA A 719 -36.08 23.74 -26.25
C ALA A 719 -36.15 23.23 -24.81
N ALA A 720 -35.01 22.69 -24.38
CA ALA A 720 -34.47 22.82 -23.03
C ALA A 720 -35.05 24.04 -22.32
N ASP A 721 -35.78 23.85 -21.24
CA ASP A 721 -36.07 24.97 -20.35
C ASP A 721 -34.81 25.38 -19.54
N ASN A 722 -33.70 24.64 -19.69
CA ASN A 722 -32.46 24.79 -18.91
C ASN A 722 -32.75 24.91 -17.40
N ILE A 723 -33.76 24.16 -16.96
CA ILE A 723 -34.18 24.13 -15.57
C ILE A 723 -33.34 23.06 -14.87
N TRP A 724 -32.64 23.47 -13.83
CA TRP A 724 -32.03 22.56 -12.88
C TRP A 724 -33.08 21.98 -11.95
N TYR A 725 -33.06 20.66 -11.83
CA TYR A 725 -33.84 19.92 -10.85
C TYR A 725 -32.92 19.44 -9.74
N THR A 726 -33.42 19.35 -8.51
CA THR A 726 -32.77 18.63 -7.41
C THR A 726 -33.59 17.40 -7.10
N LEU A 727 -32.97 16.22 -7.24
CA LEU A 727 -33.53 14.94 -6.82
C LEU A 727 -32.93 14.56 -5.47
N GLU A 728 -33.78 14.15 -4.55
CA GLU A 728 -33.37 13.57 -3.27
C GLU A 728 -33.97 12.18 -3.12
N ILE A 729 -33.16 11.25 -2.63
CA ILE A 729 -33.51 9.85 -2.46
C ILE A 729 -33.10 9.45 -1.05
N GLU A 730 -34.03 8.87 -0.31
CA GLU A 730 -33.74 8.19 0.95
C GLU A 730 -33.77 6.69 0.72
N GLU A 731 -32.75 6.01 1.21
CA GLU A 731 -32.68 4.56 1.30
C GLU A 731 -32.71 4.18 2.78
N ASP A 732 -33.70 3.40 3.19
CA ASP A 732 -33.67 2.68 4.46
C ASP A 732 -32.84 1.41 4.24
N ASN A 733 -31.64 1.39 4.81
CA ASN A 733 -30.70 0.29 4.64
C ASN A 733 -31.08 -0.92 5.51
N GLY A 734 -31.99 -0.75 6.48
CA GLY A 734 -32.38 -1.77 7.43
C GLY A 734 -31.21 -2.25 8.31
N ALA A 735 -31.49 -2.68 9.55
CA ALA A 735 -30.54 -3.56 10.23
C ALA A 735 -30.70 -4.94 9.60
N TYR A 736 -29.66 -5.45 8.94
CA TYR A 736 -29.66 -6.84 8.46
C TYR A 736 -29.66 -7.79 9.67
N ASP A 737 -30.82 -8.05 10.26
CA ASP A 737 -31.00 -9.06 11.29
C ASP A 737 -31.24 -10.41 10.62
N TYR A 738 -30.14 -11.10 10.32
CA TYR A 738 -30.14 -12.44 9.75
C TYR A 738 -30.97 -13.44 10.58
N ALA A 739 -31.04 -13.26 11.92
CA ALA A 739 -31.79 -14.15 12.80
C ALA A 739 -33.31 -13.90 12.74
N ALA A 740 -33.74 -12.65 12.59
CA ALA A 740 -35.15 -12.31 12.38
C ALA A 740 -35.64 -12.67 10.98
N TRP A 741 -34.78 -12.58 9.95
CA TRP A 741 -35.10 -12.96 8.57
C TRP A 741 -35.49 -14.44 8.43
N VAL A 742 -34.81 -15.35 9.14
CA VAL A 742 -35.16 -16.79 9.14
C VAL A 742 -36.50 -17.07 9.84
N ALA A 743 -36.94 -16.19 10.75
CA ALA A 743 -38.10 -16.42 11.61
C ALA A 743 -39.41 -15.78 11.10
N ASP A 744 -39.34 -14.69 10.34
CA ASP A 744 -40.51 -13.97 9.82
C ASP A 744 -40.26 -13.45 8.40
N SER A 745 -40.28 -14.36 7.43
CA SER A 745 -40.08 -14.07 6.00
C SER A 745 -41.17 -13.18 5.38
N VAL A 746 -42.18 -12.77 6.16
CA VAL A 746 -43.33 -12.00 5.67
C VAL A 746 -43.28 -10.53 6.12
N ASN A 747 -42.51 -10.20 7.17
CA ASN A 747 -42.46 -8.83 7.72
C ASN A 747 -41.06 -8.24 7.90
N ASN A 748 -39.98 -8.98 7.62
CA ASN A 748 -38.63 -8.42 7.68
C ASN A 748 -38.25 -7.84 6.31
N HIS A 749 -38.75 -6.63 6.05
CA HIS A 749 -38.60 -5.93 4.80
C HIS A 749 -37.13 -5.59 4.54
N GLY A 750 -36.61 -6.04 3.40
CA GLY A 750 -35.32 -5.61 2.88
C GLY A 750 -35.26 -4.10 2.64
N SER A 751 -34.10 -3.63 2.19
CA SER A 751 -33.87 -2.21 1.93
C SER A 751 -35.03 -1.59 1.15
N SER A 752 -35.40 -0.35 1.49
CA SER A 752 -36.49 0.35 0.82
C SER A 752 -36.04 1.74 0.42
N SER A 753 -36.64 2.31 -0.63
CA SER A 753 -36.26 3.64 -1.12
C SER A 753 -37.48 4.53 -1.33
N ARG A 754 -37.32 5.82 -1.09
CA ARG A 754 -38.28 6.85 -1.49
C ARG A 754 -37.56 8.04 -2.08
N ALA A 755 -38.22 8.79 -2.94
CA ALA A 755 -37.62 9.97 -3.56
C ALA A 755 -38.54 11.19 -3.47
N ARG A 756 -37.96 12.37 -3.67
CA ARG A 756 -38.67 13.60 -3.96
C ARG A 756 -37.84 14.47 -4.89
N LEU A 757 -38.52 15.38 -5.57
CA LEU A 757 -37.93 16.25 -6.59
C LEU A 757 -38.33 17.70 -6.30
N LYS A 758 -37.47 18.64 -6.69
CA LYS A 758 -37.81 20.06 -6.84
C LYS A 758 -37.10 20.66 -8.04
N ILE A 759 -37.57 21.82 -8.49
CA ILE A 759 -36.71 22.75 -9.23
C ILE A 759 -35.65 23.25 -8.25
N ALA A 760 -34.39 23.48 -8.67
CA ALA A 760 -33.27 23.77 -7.76
C ALA A 760 -33.58 24.87 -6.71
N ASP A 761 -34.27 25.92 -7.14
CA ASP A 761 -34.73 27.04 -6.30
C ASP A 761 -36.22 26.98 -5.90
N GLY A 762 -36.90 25.88 -6.20
CA GLY A 762 -38.30 25.63 -5.88
C GLY A 762 -38.53 24.95 -4.53
N GLU A 763 -39.80 24.74 -4.21
CA GLU A 763 -40.22 23.94 -3.06
C GLU A 763 -40.12 22.44 -3.37
N TRP A 764 -39.85 21.64 -2.35
CA TRP A 764 -39.86 20.18 -2.45
C TRP A 764 -41.26 19.64 -2.68
N ASN A 765 -41.38 18.70 -3.61
CA ASN A 765 -42.55 17.86 -3.70
C ASN A 765 -42.65 16.94 -2.47
N ALA A 766 -43.85 16.40 -2.24
CA ALA A 766 -44.02 15.35 -1.25
C ALA A 766 -43.13 14.14 -1.58
N TRP A 767 -42.65 13.45 -0.55
CA TRP A 767 -41.98 12.17 -0.70
C TRP A 767 -42.90 11.16 -1.40
N THR A 768 -42.33 10.32 -2.24
CA THR A 768 -43.00 9.08 -2.65
C THR A 768 -43.26 8.21 -1.42
N GLY A 769 -44.15 7.23 -1.59
CA GLY A 769 -44.20 6.10 -0.65
C GLY A 769 -42.84 5.39 -0.65
N TRP A 770 -42.55 4.70 0.45
CA TRP A 770 -41.43 3.76 0.48
C TRP A 770 -41.70 2.62 -0.50
N LEU A 771 -40.76 2.40 -1.40
CA LEU A 771 -40.75 1.30 -2.33
C LEU A 771 -39.85 0.23 -1.74
N LEU A 772 -40.46 -0.90 -1.40
CA LEU A 772 -39.73 -2.07 -0.95
C LEU A 772 -38.92 -2.61 -2.12
N HIS A 773 -37.65 -2.96 -1.89
CA HIS A 773 -36.89 -3.75 -2.85
C HIS A 773 -37.47 -5.18 -2.77
N GLU A 774 -38.47 -5.48 -3.60
CA GLU A 774 -39.12 -6.80 -3.57
C GLU A 774 -38.12 -7.89 -3.97
N ASP A 775 -38.05 -8.94 -3.15
CA ASP A 775 -37.56 -10.24 -3.53
C ASP A 775 -38.74 -10.96 -4.17
N GLU A 776 -38.90 -10.85 -5.49
CA GLU A 776 -39.96 -11.60 -6.16
C GLU A 776 -39.70 -13.10 -5.95
N ASP A 777 -40.55 -13.68 -5.12
CA ASP A 777 -40.69 -15.08 -4.74
C ASP A 777 -41.08 -15.95 -5.95
N ASN A 778 -40.33 -15.88 -7.05
CA ASN A 778 -40.55 -16.62 -8.30
C ASN A 778 -40.06 -18.09 -8.22
N GLY A 779 -39.88 -18.63 -7.01
CA GLY A 779 -39.63 -20.05 -6.79
C GLY A 779 -38.31 -20.60 -7.35
N LEU A 780 -37.39 -19.73 -7.78
CA LEU A 780 -36.04 -20.09 -8.18
C LEU A 780 -35.07 -19.71 -7.05
N SER A 781 -34.75 -20.70 -6.23
CA SER A 781 -33.78 -20.66 -5.13
C SER A 781 -32.40 -20.13 -5.59
N TYR A 782 -32.18 -18.82 -5.49
CA TYR A 782 -30.87 -18.17 -5.57
C TYR A 782 -30.32 -17.83 -4.16
N THR A 783 -30.53 -18.71 -3.19
CA THR A 783 -30.24 -18.50 -1.75
C THR A 783 -28.80 -18.83 -1.33
N LYS A 784 -27.76 -18.50 -2.11
CA LYS A 784 -26.38 -18.89 -1.69
C LYS A 784 -25.25 -17.87 -1.80
N TYR A 785 -25.51 -16.60 -2.11
CA TYR A 785 -24.41 -15.63 -2.26
C TYR A 785 -24.54 -14.33 -1.46
N ALA A 786 -25.61 -14.12 -0.67
CA ALA A 786 -25.91 -12.83 -0.03
C ALA A 786 -24.89 -12.31 1.03
N SER A 787 -23.78 -13.00 1.32
CA SER A 787 -22.87 -12.63 2.40
C SER A 787 -21.60 -11.85 1.97
N SER A 788 -21.48 -11.41 0.71
CA SER A 788 -20.27 -10.71 0.23
C SER A 788 -20.55 -9.50 -0.67
N PHE A 789 -21.65 -8.78 -0.46
CA PHE A 789 -22.10 -7.74 -1.40
C PHE A 789 -22.26 -6.37 -0.74
N SER A 790 -21.30 -5.46 -0.97
CA SER A 790 -21.24 -4.13 -0.35
C SER A 790 -20.97 -2.99 -1.35
N ASN A 791 -21.33 -3.15 -2.63
CA ASN A 791 -21.02 -2.14 -3.65
C ASN A 791 -22.30 -1.48 -4.17
N GLY A 792 -22.77 -0.45 -3.48
CA GLY A 792 -23.71 0.50 -4.08
C GLY A 792 -23.09 1.14 -5.33
N ARG A 793 -23.86 1.25 -6.42
CA ARG A 793 -23.44 1.96 -7.64
C ARG A 793 -24.39 3.11 -7.88
N ILE A 794 -23.90 4.17 -8.52
CA ILE A 794 -24.76 5.26 -8.96
C ILE A 794 -24.61 5.36 -10.47
N GLY A 795 -25.63 4.89 -11.18
CA GLY A 795 -25.69 4.98 -12.62
C GLY A 795 -26.40 6.24 -13.08
N THR A 796 -26.06 6.68 -14.28
CA THR A 796 -26.87 7.59 -15.06
C THR A 796 -26.97 7.00 -16.46
N TYR A 797 -28.16 7.06 -17.07
CA TYR A 797 -28.34 6.72 -18.49
C TYR A 797 -28.84 8.00 -19.19
N THR A 798 -28.40 8.25 -20.41
CA THR A 798 -28.86 9.43 -21.15
C THR A 798 -28.95 9.12 -22.64
N ASN A 799 -30.11 9.42 -23.22
CA ASN A 799 -30.33 9.52 -24.66
C ASN A 799 -30.60 10.98 -25.02
N GLY A 800 -29.55 11.74 -25.31
CA GLY A 800 -29.59 13.19 -25.47
C GLY A 800 -28.42 13.89 -24.79
N ARG A 801 -28.64 15.14 -24.37
CA ARG A 801 -27.66 15.89 -23.55
C ARG A 801 -28.19 16.13 -22.14
N THR A 802 -27.38 15.83 -21.14
CA THR A 802 -27.67 16.08 -19.72
C THR A 802 -26.44 16.64 -19.02
N GLU A 803 -26.64 17.57 -18.09
CA GLU A 803 -25.62 18.03 -17.15
C GLU A 803 -26.00 17.60 -15.71
N TYR A 804 -25.01 17.20 -14.92
CA TYR A 804 -25.15 16.82 -13.51
C TYR A 804 -24.25 17.69 -12.63
N ASP A 805 -24.76 18.07 -11.46
CA ASP A 805 -24.12 19.00 -10.51
C ASP A 805 -24.52 18.67 -9.06
N ASN A 806 -23.85 19.25 -8.07
CA ASN A 806 -24.17 19.23 -6.64
C ASN A 806 -24.51 17.84 -6.07
N PHE A 807 -23.72 16.82 -6.40
CA PHE A 807 -23.88 15.49 -5.86
C PHE A 807 -23.49 15.44 -4.37
N SER A 808 -24.41 15.04 -3.49
CA SER A 808 -24.11 14.85 -2.07
C SER A 808 -24.84 13.64 -1.48
N MET A 809 -24.17 12.93 -0.57
CA MET A 809 -24.74 11.82 0.17
C MET A 809 -24.56 12.10 1.66
N VAL A 810 -25.64 12.01 2.43
CA VAL A 810 -25.68 12.29 3.88
C VAL A 810 -26.16 11.05 4.61
N TRP A 811 -25.49 10.72 5.72
CA TRP A 811 -25.85 9.58 6.55
C TRP A 811 -26.70 10.02 7.73
N GLY A 812 -27.84 9.38 7.93
CA GLY A 812 -28.68 9.59 9.10
C GLY A 812 -28.04 8.97 10.34
N SER A 813 -27.08 9.66 10.97
CA SER A 813 -26.73 9.33 12.36
C SER A 813 -27.91 9.73 13.26
N PRO A 814 -28.32 8.91 14.25
CA PRO A 814 -29.39 9.29 15.17
C PRO A 814 -29.03 10.62 15.84
N VAL A 815 -29.85 11.64 15.60
CA VAL A 815 -29.65 13.00 16.12
C VAL A 815 -29.38 12.93 17.62
N PRO A 816 -28.22 13.39 18.14
CA PRO A 816 -28.00 13.44 19.57
C PRO A 816 -28.99 14.42 20.20
N GLU A 817 -29.59 14.03 21.32
CA GLU A 817 -30.58 14.85 22.04
C GLU A 817 -30.13 16.33 22.19
N PRO A 818 -31.08 17.29 22.22
CA PRO A 818 -30.81 18.74 22.23
C PRO A 818 -29.98 19.26 23.44
N ALA A 819 -29.56 18.39 24.37
CA ALA A 819 -28.65 18.72 25.46
C ALA A 819 -27.22 19.05 24.96
N THR A 820 -26.76 18.46 23.85
CA THR A 820 -25.37 18.61 23.36
C THR A 820 -25.14 19.96 22.65
N LEU A 821 -26.17 20.49 21.97
CA LEU A 821 -26.15 21.82 21.33
C LEU A 821 -26.13 22.97 22.37
N GLY A 822 -26.65 22.73 23.57
CA GLY A 822 -26.61 23.69 24.67
C GLY A 822 -25.20 23.94 25.24
N LEU A 823 -24.33 22.93 25.25
CA LEU A 823 -22.98 23.02 25.80
C LEU A 823 -22.00 23.77 24.87
N LEU A 824 -22.14 23.62 23.55
CA LEU A 824 -21.35 24.35 22.55
C LEU A 824 -21.65 25.85 22.53
N CYS A 825 -22.91 26.24 22.75
CA CYS A 825 -23.30 27.66 22.80
C CYS A 825 -22.80 28.36 24.09
N ILE A 826 -22.68 27.63 25.19
CA ILE A 826 -22.18 28.17 26.47
C ILE A 826 -20.64 28.30 26.44
N GLY A 827 -19.93 27.40 25.76
CA GLY A 827 -18.48 27.48 25.56
C GLY A 827 -18.05 28.67 24.69
N GLY A 828 -18.78 28.96 23.60
CA GLY A 828 -18.48 30.09 22.70
C GLY A 828 -18.73 31.47 23.34
N ALA A 829 -19.76 31.59 24.20
CA ALA A 829 -20.05 32.84 24.91
C ALA A 829 -19.03 33.17 26.01
N ALA A 830 -18.34 32.15 26.57
CA ALA A 830 -17.31 32.32 27.59
C ALA A 830 -15.97 32.84 27.02
N MET A 831 -15.66 32.56 25.75
CA MET A 831 -14.41 33.03 25.11
C MET A 831 -14.46 34.49 24.62
N LEU A 832 -15.62 35.10 24.46
CA LEU A 832 -15.76 36.48 23.97
C LEU A 832 -15.78 37.57 25.07
N ARG A 833 -15.47 37.24 26.33
CA ARG A 833 -15.41 38.23 27.44
C ARG A 833 -14.07 38.25 28.19
N ARG A 834 -13.06 38.87 27.60
CA ARG A 834 -11.91 39.57 28.26
C ARG A 834 -11.06 40.23 27.17
N LYS A 835 -10.64 41.49 27.17
CA LYS A 835 -10.82 42.67 28.03
C LYS A 835 -10.26 43.85 27.22
N LYS A 836 -11.06 44.88 26.91
CA LYS A 836 -10.56 46.21 26.51
C LYS A 836 -10.70 47.14 27.72
N ARG A 837 -9.71 48.04 27.88
CA ARG A 837 -9.49 49.11 28.89
C ARG A 837 -8.49 48.68 29.98
N ARG A 838 -7.42 49.43 30.24
CA ARG A 838 -7.15 50.86 30.00
C ARG A 838 -5.70 51.08 29.60
#